data_AF-A0A9P6QLP8-F1
#
_entry.id   AF-A0A9P6QLP8-F1
#
_cell.length_a   1.000
_cell.length_b   1.000
_cell.length_c   1.000
_cell.angle_alpha   90.00
_cell.angle_beta   90.00
_cell.angle_gamma   90.00
#
_symmetry.space_group_name_H-M   'P 1'
#
loop_
_entity.id
_entity.type
_entity.pdbx_description
1 polymer ?
#
loop_
_entity_poly.entity_id
_entity_poly.type
_entity_poly.pdbx_seq_one_letter_code
_entity_poly.pdbx_strand_id
1 'polypeptide(L)'
;MTVPIKDSPQDSQELATPLPVQLTELIISASRFCQIRVTSQWLLEAVRLYVVKQIPIGEDNWRVMTSPGSSLLNGRQFATIVNVMEVSSDFHSLYEMCIWLMEHTSDKTLLTYTVNVARKHYMVWAAMGVLTPFSQAILAKHYNLQGKNVLFKALPRFLALEAHNVPEDIRIELEGDLASLKTSTPAGTTIPAQIQELQHVLKDPSPSAVSITASSLHSKYGGLAHWPLRLFDGCIEALRKLDSTTRSQSDHSQSGLSSSAAAQEVVRASRIYAELLVEMAERVGNGCMDEVVHSWLRLHDIDWMTRVIGTEGHIEGTGSQPLWLLSFMVQLVIQGFCSIEVLVQYMCADMLTKIADTIHPHGDDSHHHQLHMEDIQSQQQPNESTLRLCSAIVHLLRVLLLEDASWNPRAHHAYGASHHTLSAEHHPHRLGIQLTLAEIHALQTQRFSRLMTMQHTIRQEERQQNEDMQEAQDLANTEGYTSLQEQQMMLVQFQISRSLVWIESCLPLNHAVLHEIQEYRKDWALSADWLREKCLANVEGAYKIFLQTRQDQQSSSTGAESGFSKDTANGGFHRHQEVVERKMMETFQMLVAESHESLLLLDTYGESSLTPSMIHQRTFRSIFLRVDRWIFDRCKVELWLLLDTVMMERPGREKRSEGSGGSKNGGSVASGVSPSVVDGMMMMEGVTMTSGPGLSPLGDSAT
;
A
#
# COMPACT_ATOMS: atom_id res chain seq x y z
N MET A 1 -27.59 3.06 -37.50
CA MET A 1 -27.20 4.34 -36.88
C MET A 1 -26.88 4.05 -35.42
N THR A 2 -25.65 4.27 -34.99
CA THR A 2 -25.23 4.01 -33.61
C THR A 2 -25.00 5.35 -32.94
N VAL A 3 -25.93 5.77 -32.08
CA VAL A 3 -25.62 6.78 -31.06
C VAL A 3 -24.33 6.32 -30.37
N PRO A 4 -23.33 7.19 -30.12
CA PRO A 4 -22.16 6.80 -29.34
C PRO A 4 -22.66 6.07 -28.11
N ILE A 5 -22.23 4.82 -27.92
CA ILE A 5 -22.62 4.05 -26.75
C ILE A 5 -22.14 4.87 -25.57
N LYS A 6 -23.09 5.47 -24.84
CA LYS A 6 -22.77 6.17 -23.60
C LYS A 6 -22.31 5.09 -22.65
N ASP A 7 -21.03 5.12 -22.31
CA ASP A 7 -20.47 4.26 -21.28
C ASP A 7 -21.35 4.43 -20.04
N SER A 8 -22.03 3.36 -19.64
CA SER A 8 -22.66 3.30 -18.34
C SER A 8 -21.56 3.19 -17.27
N PRO A 9 -21.76 3.69 -16.05
CA PRO A 9 -20.83 3.41 -14.95
C PRO A 9 -20.65 1.91 -14.68
N GLN A 10 -21.60 1.06 -15.12
CA GLN A 10 -21.47 -0.40 -15.06
C GLN A 10 -20.50 -0.90 -16.15
N ASP A 11 -20.42 -0.21 -17.28
CA ASP A 11 -19.46 -0.53 -18.34
C ASP A 11 -18.03 -0.31 -17.83
N SER A 12 -17.82 0.59 -16.85
CA SER A 12 -16.55 0.78 -16.09
C SER A 12 -15.98 -0.52 -15.51
N GLN A 13 -16.82 -1.53 -15.25
CA GLN A 13 -16.38 -2.85 -14.80
C GLN A 13 -15.72 -3.68 -15.93
N GLU A 14 -16.10 -3.44 -17.18
CA GLU A 14 -15.56 -4.05 -18.40
C GLU A 14 -14.49 -3.19 -19.11
N LEU A 15 -14.34 -1.91 -18.73
CA LEU A 15 -13.28 -1.06 -19.25
C LEU A 15 -11.96 -1.50 -18.61
N ALA A 16 -10.95 -1.76 -19.43
CA ALA A 16 -9.70 -2.41 -19.00
C ALA A 16 -9.85 -3.89 -18.62
N THR A 17 -10.67 -4.67 -19.35
CA THR A 17 -10.35 -6.09 -19.45
C THR A 17 -8.89 -6.19 -19.93
N PRO A 18 -8.02 -6.93 -19.21
CA PRO A 18 -6.71 -7.26 -19.69
C PRO A 18 -6.84 -7.81 -21.10
N LEU A 19 -5.81 -7.55 -21.90
CA LEU A 19 -5.76 -8.19 -23.19
C LEU A 19 -5.81 -9.71 -22.97
N PRO A 20 -6.60 -10.45 -23.77
CA PRO A 20 -6.62 -11.90 -23.70
C PRO A 20 -5.19 -12.43 -23.71
N VAL A 21 -4.89 -13.42 -22.88
CA VAL A 21 -3.52 -13.96 -22.71
C VAL A 21 -2.89 -14.28 -24.07
N GLN A 22 -3.67 -14.86 -25.00
CA GLN A 22 -3.19 -15.18 -26.35
C GLN A 22 -2.78 -13.93 -27.15
N LEU A 23 -3.51 -12.82 -27.01
CA LEU A 23 -3.16 -11.56 -27.67
C LEU A 23 -1.91 -10.94 -27.03
N THR A 24 -1.81 -10.98 -25.70
CA THR A 24 -0.64 -10.51 -24.96
C THR A 24 0.61 -11.27 -25.39
N GLU A 25 0.55 -12.60 -25.42
CA GLU A 25 1.64 -13.46 -25.90
C GLU A 25 1.99 -13.19 -27.37
N LEU A 26 0.99 -12.97 -28.23
CA LEU A 26 1.20 -12.62 -29.63
C LEU A 26 1.93 -11.28 -29.79
N ILE A 27 1.54 -10.25 -29.04
CA ILE A 27 2.19 -8.93 -29.11
C ILE A 27 3.63 -9.02 -28.58
N ILE A 28 3.85 -9.72 -27.47
CA ILE A 28 5.17 -9.88 -26.85
C ILE A 28 6.10 -10.70 -27.76
N SER A 29 5.60 -11.76 -28.40
CA SER A 29 6.38 -12.60 -29.31
C SER A 29 6.62 -11.98 -30.69
N ALA A 30 5.85 -10.95 -31.06
CA ALA A 30 6.05 -10.23 -32.31
C ALA A 30 7.39 -9.45 -32.31
N SER A 31 8.02 -9.34 -33.47
CA SER A 31 9.24 -8.52 -33.60
C SER A 31 8.98 -7.06 -33.24
N ARG A 32 10.01 -6.36 -32.74
CA ARG A 32 9.91 -4.93 -32.39
C ARG A 32 9.41 -4.07 -33.55
N PHE A 33 9.80 -4.41 -34.78
CA PHE A 33 9.30 -3.75 -35.99
C PHE A 33 7.78 -3.90 -36.14
N CYS A 34 7.25 -5.12 -35.95
CA CYS A 34 5.81 -5.37 -36.02
C CYS A 34 5.05 -4.64 -34.91
N GLN A 35 5.57 -4.65 -33.68
CA GLN A 35 4.99 -3.93 -32.54
C GLN A 35 4.83 -2.45 -32.87
N ILE A 36 5.93 -1.77 -33.21
CA ILE A 36 5.94 -0.33 -33.53
C ILE A 36 5.04 -0.02 -34.73
N ARG A 37 5.07 -0.85 -35.78
CA ARG A 37 4.21 -0.65 -36.95
C ARG A 37 2.73 -0.72 -36.58
N VAL A 38 2.34 -1.66 -35.72
CA VAL A 38 0.96 -1.80 -35.28
C VAL A 38 0.55 -0.66 -34.37
N THR A 39 1.38 -0.27 -33.40
CA THR A 39 1.04 0.75 -32.39
C THR A 39 1.12 2.17 -32.94
N SER A 40 2.24 2.52 -33.58
CA SER A 40 2.54 3.87 -34.04
C SER A 40 1.88 4.21 -35.38
N GLN A 41 1.92 3.29 -36.35
CA GLN A 41 1.44 3.61 -37.71
C GLN A 41 -0.03 3.25 -37.93
N TRP A 42 -0.50 2.14 -37.34
CA TRP A 42 -1.87 1.68 -37.55
C TRP A 42 -2.81 2.13 -36.43
N LEU A 43 -2.51 1.78 -35.18
CA LEU A 43 -3.42 2.01 -34.05
C LEU A 43 -3.56 3.50 -33.74
N LEU A 44 -2.44 4.21 -33.54
CA LEU A 44 -2.45 5.64 -33.29
C LEU A 44 -3.20 6.39 -34.40
N GLU A 45 -2.92 6.07 -35.66
CA GLU A 45 -3.56 6.75 -36.78
C GLU A 45 -5.05 6.39 -36.94
N ALA A 46 -5.43 5.14 -36.66
CA ALA A 46 -6.83 4.76 -36.58
C ALA A 46 -7.58 5.54 -35.48
N VAL A 47 -6.94 5.77 -34.33
CA VAL A 47 -7.51 6.58 -33.25
C VAL A 47 -7.60 8.04 -33.65
N ARG A 48 -6.58 8.58 -34.33
CA ARG A 48 -6.60 9.95 -34.86
C ARG A 48 -7.77 10.19 -35.78
N LEU A 49 -7.96 9.29 -36.75
CA LEU A 49 -9.09 9.31 -37.69
C LEU A 49 -10.44 9.10 -37.01
N TYR A 50 -10.47 8.38 -35.89
CA TYR A 50 -11.70 8.11 -35.14
C TYR A 50 -12.19 9.32 -34.34
N VAL A 51 -11.30 10.02 -33.62
CA VAL A 51 -11.70 11.21 -32.84
C VAL A 51 -11.88 12.43 -33.75
N VAL A 52 -10.99 12.62 -34.73
CA VAL A 52 -11.02 13.81 -35.59
C VAL A 52 -11.82 13.51 -36.85
N LYS A 53 -13.13 13.68 -36.74
CA LYS A 53 -13.94 14.06 -37.91
C LYS A 53 -14.01 15.58 -37.94
N GLN A 54 -12.97 16.24 -38.47
CA GLN A 54 -13.07 17.63 -38.97
C GLN A 54 -13.98 17.66 -40.20
N ILE A 55 -15.22 17.20 -40.06
CA ILE A 55 -16.22 17.37 -41.10
C ILE A 55 -16.85 18.73 -40.78
N PRO A 56 -16.67 19.77 -41.62
CA PRO A 56 -17.40 21.01 -41.46
C PRO A 56 -18.88 20.69 -41.30
N ILE A 57 -19.57 21.38 -40.41
CA ILE A 57 -21.00 21.18 -40.16
C ILE A 57 -21.76 21.56 -41.45
N GLY A 58 -21.86 20.62 -42.38
CA GLY A 58 -22.67 20.70 -43.59
C GLY A 58 -24.06 20.13 -43.36
N GLU A 59 -24.96 20.36 -44.31
CA GLU A 59 -26.38 19.95 -44.26
C GLU A 59 -26.62 18.43 -44.13
N ASP A 60 -25.58 17.59 -44.24
CA ASP A 60 -25.66 16.15 -44.00
C ASP A 60 -25.19 15.72 -42.59
N ASN A 61 -24.57 16.63 -41.84
CA ASN A 61 -23.86 16.34 -40.59
C ASN A 61 -24.60 16.75 -39.31
N TRP A 62 -25.77 17.38 -39.43
CA TRP A 62 -26.65 17.70 -38.28
C TRP A 62 -27.13 16.46 -37.52
N ARG A 63 -26.98 15.26 -38.11
CA ARG A 63 -27.41 13.99 -37.51
C ARG A 63 -26.43 13.44 -36.46
N VAL A 64 -25.20 13.93 -36.40
CA VAL A 64 -24.23 13.61 -35.34
C VAL A 64 -24.04 14.86 -34.50
N MET A 65 -25.00 15.14 -33.60
CA MET A 65 -24.89 16.22 -32.60
C MET A 65 -23.88 15.85 -31.49
N THR A 66 -22.63 15.60 -31.86
CA THR A 66 -21.52 15.66 -30.90
C THR A 66 -21.16 17.12 -30.73
N SER A 67 -21.26 17.64 -29.50
CA SER A 67 -20.80 18.99 -29.19
C SER A 67 -19.33 19.15 -29.60
N PRO A 68 -18.92 20.29 -30.20
CA PRO A 68 -17.53 20.52 -30.53
C PRO A 68 -16.63 20.24 -29.31
N GLY A 69 -15.68 19.30 -29.45
CA GLY A 69 -14.80 18.86 -28.37
C GLY A 69 -15.23 17.59 -27.62
N SER A 70 -16.40 16.99 -27.91
CA SER A 70 -16.72 15.64 -27.43
C SER A 70 -16.04 14.60 -28.30
N SER A 71 -15.09 13.88 -27.72
CA SER A 71 -14.41 12.77 -28.36
C SER A 71 -15.36 11.60 -28.59
N LEU A 72 -15.28 10.95 -29.76
CA LEU A 72 -15.94 9.65 -29.99
C LEU A 72 -15.23 8.52 -29.24
N LEU A 73 -13.93 8.70 -28.95
CA LEU A 73 -13.17 7.81 -28.10
C LEU A 73 -13.69 7.92 -26.68
N ASN A 74 -14.13 6.81 -26.11
CA ASN A 74 -14.58 6.74 -24.73
C ASN A 74 -13.45 6.24 -23.80
N GLY A 75 -13.71 6.21 -22.49
CA GLY A 75 -12.72 5.75 -21.50
C GLY A 75 -12.29 4.30 -21.74
N ARG A 76 -13.22 3.42 -22.16
CA ARG A 76 -12.95 2.00 -22.52
C ARG A 76 -11.80 1.90 -23.49
N GLN A 77 -12.02 2.55 -24.63
CA GLN A 77 -11.24 2.37 -25.82
C GLN A 77 -9.86 2.93 -25.55
N PHE A 78 -9.79 4.09 -24.89
CA PHE A 78 -8.53 4.68 -24.47
C PHE A 78 -7.75 3.75 -23.54
N ALA A 79 -8.37 3.18 -22.50
CA ALA A 79 -7.70 2.24 -21.60
C ALA A 79 -7.19 0.98 -22.34
N THR A 80 -7.98 0.43 -23.27
CA THR A 80 -7.53 -0.70 -24.11
C THR A 80 -6.35 -0.33 -25.01
N ILE A 81 -6.37 0.86 -25.62
CA ILE A 81 -5.26 1.37 -26.44
C ILE A 81 -3.99 1.50 -25.60
N VAL A 82 -4.12 2.08 -24.40
CA VAL A 82 -3.02 2.17 -23.43
C VAL A 82 -2.47 0.78 -23.12
N ASN A 83 -3.31 -0.21 -22.80
CA ASN A 83 -2.88 -1.57 -22.51
C ASN A 83 -2.12 -2.21 -23.69
N VAL A 84 -2.56 -2.00 -24.93
CA VAL A 84 -1.85 -2.49 -26.13
C VAL A 84 -0.48 -1.84 -26.28
N MET A 85 -0.38 -0.52 -26.06
CA MET A 85 0.87 0.22 -26.13
C MET A 85 1.82 -0.12 -24.97
N GLU A 86 1.30 -0.43 -23.78
CA GLU A 86 2.08 -0.90 -22.63
C GLU A 86 2.64 -2.31 -22.85
N VAL A 87 1.82 -3.26 -23.29
CA VAL A 87 2.25 -4.64 -23.58
C VAL A 87 3.30 -4.68 -24.68
N SER A 88 3.15 -3.82 -25.68
CA SER A 88 4.16 -3.65 -26.73
C SER A 88 5.35 -2.79 -26.29
N SER A 89 5.35 -2.20 -25.09
CA SER A 89 6.40 -1.28 -24.62
C SER A 89 6.69 -0.13 -25.61
N ASP A 90 5.66 0.41 -26.25
CA ASP A 90 5.77 1.57 -27.16
C ASP A 90 5.33 2.87 -26.47
N PHE A 91 6.12 3.27 -25.47
CA PHE A 91 5.85 4.44 -24.65
C PHE A 91 5.92 5.77 -25.41
N HIS A 92 6.58 5.82 -26.57
CA HIS A 92 6.63 7.01 -27.41
C HIS A 92 5.31 7.26 -28.13
N SER A 93 4.74 6.24 -28.77
CA SER A 93 3.40 6.35 -29.35
C SER A 93 2.34 6.62 -28.28
N LEU A 94 2.51 6.07 -27.07
CA LEU A 94 1.63 6.35 -25.93
C LEU A 94 1.70 7.82 -25.50
N TYR A 95 2.91 8.38 -25.42
CA TYR A 95 3.12 9.81 -25.16
C TYR A 95 2.47 10.68 -26.26
N GLU A 96 2.72 10.37 -27.54
CA GLU A 96 2.12 11.12 -28.66
C GLU A 96 0.60 11.08 -28.62
N MET A 97 0.03 9.91 -28.30
CA MET A 97 -1.40 9.73 -28.14
C MET A 97 -1.96 10.61 -27.02
N CYS A 98 -1.27 10.67 -25.87
CA CYS A 98 -1.68 11.49 -24.73
C CYS A 98 -1.65 12.99 -25.05
N ILE A 99 -0.56 13.49 -25.66
CA ILE A 99 -0.45 14.89 -26.11
C ILE A 99 -1.59 15.23 -27.07
N TRP A 100 -1.74 14.40 -28.11
CA TRP A 100 -2.73 14.62 -29.13
C TRP A 100 -4.15 14.59 -28.55
N LEU A 101 -4.44 13.67 -27.61
CA LEU A 101 -5.74 13.58 -26.97
C LEU A 101 -6.03 14.84 -26.14
N MET A 102 -5.05 15.34 -25.38
CA MET A 102 -5.18 16.60 -24.63
C MET A 102 -5.53 17.78 -25.53
N GLU A 103 -4.95 17.87 -26.72
CA GLU A 103 -5.27 18.94 -27.66
C GLU A 103 -6.72 18.86 -28.17
N HIS A 104 -7.22 17.64 -28.42
CA HIS A 104 -8.45 17.42 -29.18
C HIS A 104 -9.70 17.10 -28.34
N THR A 105 -9.58 16.74 -27.06
CA THR A 105 -10.74 16.41 -26.20
C THR A 105 -10.98 17.44 -25.10
N SER A 106 -12.24 17.77 -24.79
CA SER A 106 -12.62 18.45 -23.54
C SER A 106 -13.29 17.50 -22.54
N ASP A 107 -13.30 16.21 -22.83
CA ASP A 107 -13.86 15.19 -21.95
C ASP A 107 -12.99 15.03 -20.70
N LYS A 108 -13.55 15.37 -19.53
CA LYS A 108 -12.86 15.27 -18.24
C LYS A 108 -12.39 13.85 -17.95
N THR A 109 -13.17 12.83 -18.30
CA THR A 109 -12.82 11.43 -18.05
C THR A 109 -11.57 11.05 -18.82
N LEU A 110 -11.49 11.39 -20.11
CA LEU A 110 -10.30 11.13 -20.93
C LEU A 110 -9.08 11.92 -20.46
N LEU A 111 -9.27 13.18 -20.06
CA LEU A 111 -8.18 14.00 -19.52
C LEU A 111 -7.67 13.43 -18.19
N THR A 112 -8.55 12.95 -17.32
CA THR A 112 -8.17 12.25 -16.08
C THR A 112 -7.38 10.98 -16.40
N TYR A 113 -7.82 10.17 -17.35
CA TYR A 113 -7.06 8.99 -17.79
C TYR A 113 -5.69 9.38 -18.35
N THR A 114 -5.60 10.45 -19.13
CA THR A 114 -4.34 10.93 -19.70
C THR A 114 -3.36 11.33 -18.60
N VAL A 115 -3.83 12.06 -17.57
CA VAL A 115 -3.05 12.41 -16.39
C VAL A 115 -2.62 11.16 -15.61
N ASN A 116 -3.50 10.17 -15.47
CA ASN A 116 -3.17 8.92 -14.77
C ASN A 116 -2.12 8.09 -15.51
N VAL A 117 -2.21 8.01 -16.85
CA VAL A 117 -1.19 7.38 -17.71
C VAL A 117 0.14 8.11 -17.56
N ALA A 118 0.12 9.44 -17.54
CA ALA A 118 1.31 10.25 -17.34
C ALA A 118 1.98 10.00 -15.98
N ARG A 119 1.19 9.91 -14.91
CA ARG A 119 1.70 9.54 -13.58
C ARG A 119 2.30 8.13 -13.57
N LYS A 120 1.59 7.16 -14.14
CA LYS A 120 2.04 5.75 -14.21
C LYS A 120 3.37 5.62 -14.93
N HIS A 121 3.55 6.32 -16.05
CA HIS A 121 4.75 6.21 -16.92
C HIS A 121 5.70 7.39 -16.78
N TYR A 122 5.55 8.17 -15.72
CA TYR A 122 6.31 9.39 -15.50
C TYR A 122 7.82 9.18 -15.66
N MET A 123 8.35 8.13 -15.02
CA MET A 123 9.77 7.78 -15.06
C MET A 123 10.26 7.47 -16.47
N VAL A 124 9.44 6.79 -17.27
CA VAL A 124 9.78 6.47 -18.66
C VAL A 124 9.84 7.75 -19.48
N TRP A 125 8.88 8.65 -19.29
CA TRP A 125 8.82 9.93 -19.99
C TRP A 125 9.91 10.91 -19.55
N ALA A 126 10.30 10.87 -18.28
CA ALA A 126 11.47 11.58 -17.76
C ALA A 126 12.74 11.12 -18.47
N ALA A 127 12.95 9.81 -18.55
CA ALA A 127 14.11 9.22 -19.22
C ALA A 127 14.13 9.49 -20.74
N MET A 128 12.95 9.64 -21.36
CA MET A 128 12.82 10.04 -22.76
C MET A 128 13.04 11.54 -23.00
N GLY A 129 13.13 12.36 -21.95
CA GLY A 129 13.27 13.81 -22.07
C GLY A 129 12.00 14.51 -22.58
N VAL A 130 10.82 13.92 -22.39
CA VAL A 130 9.54 14.44 -22.91
C VAL A 130 8.63 15.05 -21.84
N LEU A 131 9.08 15.15 -20.57
CA LEU A 131 8.25 15.74 -19.51
C LEU A 131 7.99 17.24 -19.70
N THR A 132 9.01 18.02 -20.08
CA THR A 132 8.84 19.46 -20.30
C THR A 132 7.77 19.78 -21.36
N PRO A 133 7.80 19.19 -22.57
CA PRO A 133 6.73 19.43 -23.55
C PRO A 133 5.38 18.86 -23.09
N PHE A 134 5.36 17.76 -22.32
CA PHE A 134 4.12 17.27 -21.72
C PHE A 134 3.50 18.26 -20.73
N SER A 135 4.32 18.84 -19.85
CA SER A 135 3.90 19.83 -18.86
C SER A 135 3.37 21.11 -19.53
N GLN A 136 4.01 21.55 -20.61
CA GLN A 136 3.54 22.68 -21.42
C GLN A 136 2.17 22.38 -22.07
N ALA A 137 1.97 21.17 -22.59
CA ALA A 137 0.69 20.76 -23.16
C ALA A 137 -0.42 20.71 -22.11
N ILE A 138 -0.13 20.23 -20.90
CA ILE A 138 -1.05 20.26 -19.76
C ILE A 138 -1.42 21.70 -19.38
N LEU A 139 -0.45 22.60 -19.30
CA LEU A 139 -0.67 24.00 -18.96
C LEU A 139 -1.51 24.71 -20.03
N ALA A 140 -1.16 24.53 -21.30
CA ALA A 140 -1.94 25.06 -22.42
C ALA A 140 -3.39 24.53 -22.40
N LYS A 141 -3.56 23.25 -22.04
CA LYS A 141 -4.90 22.67 -21.90
C LYS A 141 -5.66 23.26 -20.71
N HIS A 142 -4.99 23.48 -19.59
CA HIS A 142 -5.57 24.12 -18.41
C HIS A 142 -6.12 25.51 -18.77
N TYR A 143 -5.31 26.37 -19.39
CA TYR A 143 -5.76 27.70 -19.83
C TYR A 143 -6.86 27.65 -20.88
N ASN A 144 -6.83 26.69 -21.80
CA ASN A 144 -7.91 26.49 -22.77
C ASN A 144 -9.24 26.16 -22.08
N LEU A 145 -9.22 25.30 -21.06
CA LEU A 145 -10.40 24.93 -20.29
C LEU A 145 -10.88 26.08 -19.40
N GLN A 146 -9.95 26.79 -18.74
CA GLN A 146 -10.24 27.95 -17.92
C GLN A 146 -10.90 29.07 -18.74
N GLY A 147 -10.40 29.36 -19.94
CA GLY A 147 -11.00 30.34 -20.86
C GLY A 147 -12.41 29.95 -21.33
N LYS A 148 -12.79 28.67 -21.21
CA LYS A 148 -14.14 28.15 -21.44
C LYS A 148 -14.99 28.06 -20.17
N ASN A 149 -14.51 28.58 -19.04
CA ASN A 149 -15.10 28.42 -17.70
C ASN A 149 -15.25 26.95 -17.27
N VAL A 150 -14.41 26.05 -17.80
CA VAL A 150 -14.36 24.64 -17.40
C VAL A 150 -13.23 24.47 -16.39
N LEU A 151 -13.59 24.38 -15.11
CA LEU A 151 -12.61 24.08 -14.08
C LEU A 151 -12.25 22.59 -14.11
N PHE A 152 -10.97 22.29 -14.37
CA PHE A 152 -10.42 20.94 -14.31
C PHE A 152 -9.11 20.94 -13.53
N LYS A 153 -9.21 20.62 -12.23
CA LYS A 153 -8.12 20.74 -11.25
C LYS A 153 -7.04 19.65 -11.38
N ALA A 154 -7.34 18.53 -12.03
CA ALA A 154 -6.39 17.41 -12.15
C ALA A 154 -5.12 17.80 -12.94
N LEU A 155 -5.25 18.67 -13.95
CA LEU A 155 -4.12 19.18 -14.75
C LEU A 155 -3.13 19.99 -13.91
N PRO A 156 -3.53 21.09 -13.25
CA PRO A 156 -2.58 21.86 -12.46
C PRO A 156 -2.03 21.05 -11.29
N ARG A 157 -2.83 20.16 -10.69
CA ARG A 157 -2.32 19.29 -9.63
C ARG A 157 -1.26 18.30 -10.11
N PHE A 158 -1.38 17.77 -11.32
CA PHE A 158 -0.29 16.98 -11.92
C PHE A 158 0.99 17.82 -12.00
N LEU A 159 0.91 19.05 -12.48
CA LEU A 159 2.08 19.95 -12.55
C LEU A 159 2.65 20.28 -11.16
N ALA A 160 1.80 20.47 -10.15
CA ALA A 160 2.23 20.75 -8.78
C ALA A 160 2.93 19.55 -8.12
N LEU A 161 2.46 18.32 -8.37
CA LEU A 161 3.14 17.10 -7.91
C LEU A 161 4.53 16.96 -8.54
N GLU A 162 4.66 17.38 -9.80
CA GLU A 162 5.91 17.30 -10.56
C GLU A 162 6.74 18.58 -10.52
N ALA A 163 6.54 19.41 -9.49
CA ALA A 163 7.13 20.74 -9.35
C ALA A 163 8.66 20.80 -9.49
N HIS A 164 9.38 19.68 -9.28
CA HIS A 164 10.83 19.61 -9.44
C HIS A 164 11.28 19.52 -10.91
N ASN A 165 10.41 19.05 -11.81
CA ASN A 165 10.71 18.86 -13.24
C ASN A 165 9.93 19.83 -14.15
N VAL A 166 9.08 20.67 -13.56
CA VAL A 166 8.39 21.76 -14.22
C VAL A 166 9.24 23.03 -14.10
N PRO A 167 9.43 23.81 -15.19
CA PRO A 167 10.06 25.12 -15.13
C PRO A 167 9.49 26.01 -14.01
N GLU A 168 10.36 26.72 -13.30
CA GLU A 168 10.03 27.54 -12.12
C GLU A 168 8.94 28.59 -12.40
N ASP A 169 8.98 29.21 -13.59
CA ASP A 169 8.00 30.19 -14.05
C ASP A 169 6.58 29.59 -14.14
N ILE A 170 6.46 28.40 -14.73
CA ILE A 170 5.20 27.65 -14.79
C ILE A 170 4.73 27.30 -13.38
N ARG A 171 5.65 26.92 -12.49
CA ARG A 171 5.31 26.59 -11.10
C ARG A 171 4.71 27.77 -10.35
N ILE A 172 5.33 28.94 -10.42
CA ILE A 172 4.86 30.16 -9.75
C ILE A 172 3.47 30.56 -10.27
N GLU A 173 3.27 30.52 -11.60
CA GLU A 173 1.98 30.82 -12.22
C GLU A 173 0.88 29.88 -11.70
N LEU A 174 1.21 28.59 -11.64
CA LEU A 174 0.29 27.55 -11.23
C LEU A 174 -0.05 27.57 -9.74
N GLU A 175 0.92 27.89 -8.88
CA GLU A 175 0.69 28.15 -7.47
C GLU A 175 -0.22 29.37 -7.27
N GLY A 176 -0.06 30.41 -8.09
CA GLY A 176 -0.95 31.56 -8.14
C GLY A 176 -2.39 31.18 -8.51
N ASP A 177 -2.55 30.37 -9.56
CA ASP A 177 -3.86 29.87 -10.00
C ASP A 177 -4.52 28.98 -8.93
N LEU A 178 -3.77 28.06 -8.31
CA LEU A 178 -4.24 27.22 -7.22
C LEU A 178 -4.61 28.03 -5.98
N ALA A 179 -3.86 29.09 -5.67
CA ALA A 179 -4.16 30.01 -4.57
C ALA A 179 -5.44 30.81 -4.83
N SER A 180 -5.67 31.25 -6.07
CA SER A 180 -6.88 31.98 -6.47
C SER A 180 -8.16 31.12 -6.35
N LEU A 181 -8.01 29.80 -6.44
CA LEU A 181 -9.09 28.84 -6.26
C LEU A 181 -9.49 28.59 -4.80
N LYS A 182 -8.77 29.17 -3.83
CA LYS A 182 -9.16 29.11 -2.41
C LYS A 182 -10.46 29.89 -2.22
N THR A 183 -11.56 29.15 -2.10
CA THR A 183 -12.90 29.68 -1.84
C THR A 183 -12.94 30.46 -0.53
N SER A 184 -13.69 31.57 -0.53
CA SER A 184 -13.94 32.35 0.68
C SER A 184 -14.56 31.46 1.75
N THR A 185 -14.00 31.51 2.96
CA THR A 185 -14.46 30.72 4.10
C THR A 185 -15.93 31.08 4.39
N PRO A 186 -16.89 30.14 4.29
CA PRO A 186 -18.26 30.42 4.67
C PRO A 186 -18.30 30.72 6.17
N ALA A 187 -18.85 31.89 6.55
CA ALA A 187 -18.91 32.30 7.93
C ALA A 187 -20.01 31.53 8.70
N GLY A 188 -19.61 30.75 9.71
CA GLY A 188 -20.48 30.42 10.85
C GLY A 188 -21.27 29.11 10.81
N THR A 189 -21.01 28.19 9.89
CA THR A 189 -21.71 26.88 9.86
C THR A 189 -20.91 25.81 10.61
N THR A 190 -21.54 25.14 11.59
CA THR A 190 -21.02 23.89 12.16
C THR A 190 -21.39 22.72 11.24
N ILE A 191 -20.48 21.74 11.10
CA ILE A 191 -20.77 20.52 10.32
C ILE A 191 -21.85 19.72 11.07
N PRO A 192 -22.99 19.41 10.44
CA PRO A 192 -24.03 18.61 11.08
C PRO A 192 -23.52 17.18 11.33
N ALA A 193 -23.98 16.55 12.40
CA ALA A 193 -23.63 15.16 12.72
C ALA A 193 -24.09 14.16 11.62
N GLN A 194 -25.13 14.52 10.86
CA GLN A 194 -25.62 13.73 9.73
C GLN A 194 -25.62 14.59 8.47
N ILE A 195 -24.83 14.18 7.48
CA ILE A 195 -24.71 14.84 6.18
C ILE A 195 -25.79 14.27 5.26
N GLN A 196 -26.88 15.01 5.05
CA GLN A 196 -28.04 14.52 4.29
C GLN A 196 -27.71 14.27 2.81
N GLU A 197 -26.74 15.00 2.27
CA GLU A 197 -26.26 14.86 0.91
C GLU A 197 -25.71 13.45 0.61
N LEU A 198 -25.18 12.75 1.62
CA LEU A 198 -24.72 11.36 1.47
C LEU A 198 -25.86 10.39 1.13
N GLN A 199 -27.08 10.68 1.54
CA GLN A 199 -28.25 9.86 1.17
C GLN A 199 -28.72 10.16 -0.25
N HIS A 200 -28.48 11.39 -0.74
CA HIS A 200 -28.86 11.79 -2.08
C HIS A 200 -27.97 11.12 -3.13
N VAL A 201 -26.66 11.06 -2.89
CA VAL A 201 -25.70 10.44 -3.81
C VAL A 201 -25.90 8.92 -3.96
N LEU A 202 -26.45 8.25 -2.95
CA LEU A 202 -26.80 6.83 -3.09
C LEU A 202 -28.00 6.60 -4.02
N LYS A 203 -28.96 7.54 -4.05
CA LYS A 203 -30.15 7.46 -4.91
C LYS A 203 -29.82 7.69 -6.38
N ASP A 204 -28.83 8.55 -6.65
CA ASP A 204 -28.32 8.83 -7.98
C ASP A 204 -26.80 8.57 -8.02
N PRO A 205 -26.37 7.36 -8.43
CA PRO A 205 -24.96 7.00 -8.49
C PRO A 205 -24.24 7.58 -9.71
N SER A 206 -24.84 8.54 -10.44
CA SER A 206 -24.19 9.12 -11.60
C SER A 206 -22.95 9.92 -11.20
N PRO A 207 -21.86 9.90 -12.00
CA PRO A 207 -20.67 10.73 -11.75
C PRO A 207 -21.01 12.22 -11.63
N SER A 208 -22.05 12.68 -12.35
CA SER A 208 -22.59 14.03 -12.21
C SER A 208 -23.15 14.31 -10.82
N ALA A 209 -23.93 13.40 -10.25
CA ALA A 209 -24.50 13.56 -8.91
C ALA A 209 -23.41 13.54 -7.83
N VAL A 210 -22.38 12.71 -7.97
CA VAL A 210 -21.19 12.71 -7.12
C VAL A 210 -20.50 14.08 -7.18
N SER A 211 -20.24 14.59 -8.39
CA SER A 211 -19.56 15.88 -8.59
C SER A 211 -20.38 17.08 -8.08
N ILE A 212 -21.70 17.07 -8.27
CA ILE A 212 -22.63 18.09 -7.74
C ILE A 212 -22.64 18.04 -6.22
N THR A 213 -22.75 16.84 -5.64
CA THR A 213 -22.73 16.63 -4.20
C THR A 213 -21.42 17.11 -3.58
N ALA A 214 -20.29 16.75 -4.20
CA ALA A 214 -18.98 17.22 -3.78
C ALA A 214 -18.88 18.75 -3.81
N SER A 215 -19.35 19.38 -4.87
CA SER A 215 -19.33 20.85 -5.00
C SER A 215 -20.21 21.53 -3.94
N SER A 216 -21.39 20.96 -3.66
CA SER A 216 -22.28 21.42 -2.58
C SER A 216 -21.61 21.29 -1.20
N LEU A 217 -21.04 20.12 -0.88
CA LEU A 217 -20.35 19.91 0.39
C LEU A 217 -19.13 20.81 0.55
N HIS A 218 -18.34 20.98 -0.51
CA HIS A 218 -17.14 21.82 -0.46
C HIS A 218 -17.49 23.30 -0.29
N SER A 219 -18.52 23.79 -0.98
CA SER A 219 -18.99 25.17 -0.78
C SER A 219 -19.57 25.42 0.62
N LYS A 220 -20.20 24.42 1.24
CA LYS A 220 -20.77 24.53 2.60
C LYS A 220 -19.74 24.39 3.72
N TYR A 221 -18.79 23.47 3.56
CA TYR A 221 -17.92 23.01 4.66
C TYR A 221 -16.43 23.14 4.37
N GLY A 222 -16.04 23.44 3.12
CA GLY A 222 -14.65 23.40 2.64
C GLY A 222 -13.65 24.23 3.44
N GLY A 223 -14.13 25.29 4.10
CA GLY A 223 -13.31 26.18 4.93
C GLY A 223 -13.23 25.81 6.42
N LEU A 224 -13.92 24.76 6.88
CA LEU A 224 -13.95 24.38 8.30
C LEU A 224 -12.80 23.44 8.66
N ALA A 225 -12.17 23.60 9.81
CA ALA A 225 -11.15 22.63 10.25
C ALA A 225 -11.76 21.22 10.39
N HIS A 226 -11.00 20.20 10.04
CA HIS A 226 -11.38 18.77 10.17
C HIS A 226 -12.62 18.33 9.40
N TRP A 227 -13.14 19.13 8.46
CA TRP A 227 -14.30 18.71 7.67
C TRP A 227 -14.07 17.44 6.84
N PRO A 228 -12.87 17.16 6.27
CA PRO A 228 -12.67 15.93 5.50
C PRO A 228 -12.80 14.69 6.38
N LEU A 229 -12.28 14.76 7.61
CA LEU A 229 -12.41 13.72 8.63
C LEU A 229 -13.88 13.50 9.00
N ARG A 230 -14.65 14.57 9.20
CA ARG A 230 -16.09 14.47 9.49
C ARG A 230 -16.90 13.91 8.33
N LEU A 231 -16.53 14.23 7.09
CA LEU A 231 -17.15 13.63 5.91
C LEU A 231 -16.85 12.13 5.83
N PHE A 232 -15.59 11.75 6.09
CA PHE A 232 -15.16 10.37 6.14
C PHE A 232 -15.94 9.56 7.20
N ASP A 233 -16.04 10.08 8.42
CA ASP A 233 -16.92 9.54 9.49
C ASP A 233 -18.36 9.38 9.01
N GLY A 234 -18.89 10.40 8.33
CA GLY A 234 -20.25 10.40 7.79
C GLY A 234 -20.48 9.29 6.76
N CYS A 235 -19.52 9.02 5.87
CA CYS A 235 -19.59 7.93 4.90
C CYS A 235 -19.62 6.57 5.61
N ILE A 236 -18.76 6.36 6.62
CA ILE A 236 -18.69 5.12 7.39
C ILE A 236 -19.99 4.89 8.15
N GLU A 237 -20.53 5.91 8.82
CA GLU A 237 -21.79 5.81 9.54
C GLU A 237 -22.98 5.55 8.60
N ALA A 238 -22.95 6.14 7.40
CA ALA A 238 -23.97 5.88 6.38
C ALA A 238 -23.90 4.44 5.84
N LEU A 239 -22.70 3.90 5.58
CA LEU A 239 -22.50 2.51 5.17
C LEU A 239 -22.94 1.53 6.25
N ARG A 240 -22.58 1.80 7.51
CA ARG A 240 -23.00 1.00 8.66
C ARG A 240 -24.52 0.94 8.77
N LYS A 241 -25.20 2.10 8.68
CA LYS A 241 -26.67 2.16 8.68
C LYS A 241 -27.30 1.42 7.51
N LEU A 242 -26.68 1.49 6.32
CA LEU A 242 -27.14 0.79 5.13
C LEU A 242 -27.04 -0.73 5.33
N ASP A 243 -25.91 -1.23 5.81
CA ASP A 243 -25.69 -2.65 6.12
C ASP A 243 -26.73 -3.16 7.14
N SER A 244 -26.87 -2.48 8.30
CA SER A 244 -27.87 -2.86 9.31
C SER A 244 -29.31 -2.86 8.75
N THR A 245 -29.66 -1.88 7.89
CA THR A 245 -30.99 -1.81 7.27
C THR A 245 -31.21 -2.97 6.30
N THR A 246 -30.23 -3.27 5.44
CA THR A 246 -30.34 -4.35 4.46
C THR A 246 -30.42 -5.73 5.11
N ARG A 247 -29.70 -5.94 6.21
CA ARG A 247 -29.77 -7.17 7.03
C ARG A 247 -31.12 -7.34 7.70
N SER A 248 -31.70 -6.27 8.26
CA SER A 248 -33.03 -6.35 8.88
C SER A 248 -34.16 -6.71 7.90
N GLN A 249 -33.98 -6.40 6.61
CA GLN A 249 -34.98 -6.73 5.57
C GLN A 249 -34.90 -8.18 5.11
N SER A 250 -33.72 -8.82 5.13
CA SER A 250 -33.57 -10.19 4.66
C SER A 250 -34.32 -11.22 5.52
N ASP A 251 -34.39 -10.98 6.83
CA ASP A 251 -34.99 -11.92 7.80
C ASP A 251 -36.49 -12.15 7.59
N HIS A 252 -37.18 -11.20 6.95
CA HIS A 252 -38.61 -11.30 6.66
C HIS A 252 -38.91 -11.96 5.31
N SER A 253 -37.91 -12.13 4.44
CA SER A 253 -38.06 -12.75 3.13
C SER A 253 -37.52 -14.19 3.14
N GLN A 254 -38.40 -15.19 3.23
CA GLN A 254 -38.01 -16.63 3.19
C GLN A 254 -37.44 -17.11 1.84
N SER A 255 -37.05 -16.19 0.95
CA SER A 255 -36.48 -16.45 -0.37
C SER A 255 -34.98 -16.20 -0.33
N GLY A 256 -34.15 -17.26 -0.36
CA GLY A 256 -32.69 -17.18 -0.27
C GLY A 256 -31.97 -16.40 -1.37
N LEU A 257 -32.69 -15.78 -2.31
CA LEU A 257 -32.14 -14.92 -3.36
C LEU A 257 -31.89 -13.47 -2.91
N SER A 258 -32.41 -13.02 -1.75
CA SER A 258 -32.33 -11.61 -1.33
C SER A 258 -30.96 -11.17 -0.78
N SER A 259 -30.17 -12.09 -0.21
CA SER A 259 -28.88 -11.76 0.44
C SER A 259 -27.83 -11.21 -0.52
N SER A 260 -27.79 -11.71 -1.76
CA SER A 260 -26.82 -11.24 -2.77
C SER A 260 -27.07 -9.79 -3.20
N ALA A 261 -28.33 -9.37 -3.31
CA ALA A 261 -28.68 -8.02 -3.73
C ALA A 261 -28.34 -6.97 -2.64
N ALA A 262 -28.55 -7.32 -1.37
CA ALA A 262 -28.16 -6.49 -0.24
C ALA A 262 -26.64 -6.25 -0.20
N ALA A 263 -25.84 -7.31 -0.33
CA ALA A 263 -24.38 -7.19 -0.35
C ALA A 263 -23.91 -6.32 -1.54
N GLN A 264 -24.49 -6.51 -2.73
CA GLN A 264 -24.19 -5.69 -3.90
C GLN A 264 -24.51 -4.21 -3.69
N GLU A 265 -25.60 -3.89 -2.99
CA GLU A 265 -25.99 -2.52 -2.71
C GLU A 265 -24.98 -1.82 -1.78
N VAL A 266 -24.44 -2.54 -0.80
CA VAL A 266 -23.43 -2.03 0.12
C VAL A 266 -22.07 -1.84 -0.56
N VAL A 267 -21.67 -2.77 -1.44
CA VAL A 267 -20.47 -2.62 -2.28
C VAL A 267 -20.62 -1.41 -3.23
N ARG A 268 -21.79 -1.26 -3.86
CA ARG A 268 -22.12 -0.11 -4.72
C ARG A 268 -22.01 1.21 -3.93
N ALA A 269 -22.61 1.27 -2.74
CA ALA A 269 -22.53 2.44 -1.87
C ALA A 269 -21.08 2.77 -1.46
N SER A 270 -20.28 1.75 -1.16
CA SER A 270 -18.86 1.89 -0.80
C SER A 270 -18.06 2.54 -1.93
N ARG A 271 -18.28 2.10 -3.19
CA ARG A 271 -17.65 2.71 -4.37
C ARG A 271 -18.05 4.17 -4.52
N ILE A 272 -19.34 4.49 -4.47
CA ILE A 272 -19.85 5.86 -4.64
C ILE A 272 -19.27 6.81 -3.58
N TYR A 273 -19.15 6.34 -2.33
CA TYR A 273 -18.56 7.15 -1.27
C TYR A 273 -17.05 7.30 -1.42
N ALA A 274 -16.33 6.28 -1.89
CA ALA A 274 -14.91 6.43 -2.22
C ALA A 274 -14.72 7.45 -3.35
N GLU A 275 -15.52 7.38 -4.43
CA GLU A 275 -15.52 8.35 -5.52
C GLU A 275 -15.82 9.77 -5.01
N LEU A 276 -16.84 9.92 -4.15
CA LEU A 276 -17.17 11.21 -3.53
C LEU A 276 -15.98 11.77 -2.73
N LEU A 277 -15.30 10.93 -1.95
CA LEU A 277 -14.17 11.33 -1.14
C LEU A 277 -12.97 11.76 -2.00
N VAL A 278 -12.70 11.07 -3.10
CA VAL A 278 -11.68 11.46 -4.09
C VAL A 278 -12.03 12.80 -4.72
N GLU A 279 -13.24 12.94 -5.23
CA GLU A 279 -13.78 14.16 -5.84
C GLU A 279 -13.74 15.35 -4.84
N MET A 280 -13.95 15.09 -3.56
CA MET A 280 -13.87 16.09 -2.49
C MET A 280 -12.44 16.55 -2.22
N ALA A 281 -11.49 15.65 -2.22
CA ALA A 281 -10.11 16.03 -1.99
C ALA A 281 -9.41 16.63 -3.18
N GLU A 282 -9.84 16.29 -4.39
CA GLU A 282 -9.51 17.06 -5.58
C GLU A 282 -9.92 18.53 -5.42
N ARG A 283 -11.03 18.79 -4.72
CA ARG A 283 -11.46 20.16 -4.41
C ARG A 283 -10.67 20.82 -3.29
N VAL A 284 -10.36 20.08 -2.22
CA VAL A 284 -9.54 20.57 -1.09
C VAL A 284 -8.17 21.02 -1.60
N GLY A 285 -7.57 20.27 -2.52
CA GLY A 285 -6.29 20.61 -3.14
C GLY A 285 -5.06 20.24 -2.31
N ASN A 286 -5.22 19.78 -1.06
CA ASN A 286 -4.08 19.60 -0.14
C ASN A 286 -3.38 18.25 -0.28
N GLY A 287 -3.96 17.26 -0.98
CA GLY A 287 -3.36 15.93 -1.08
C GLY A 287 -3.25 15.12 0.22
N CYS A 288 -3.65 15.69 1.36
CA CYS A 288 -3.64 15.09 2.70
C CYS A 288 -4.64 13.94 2.92
N MET A 289 -4.86 13.09 1.93
CA MET A 289 -5.83 12.00 2.02
C MET A 289 -5.42 10.94 3.03
N ASP A 290 -4.15 10.56 2.94
CA ASP A 290 -3.47 9.64 3.81
C ASP A 290 -3.54 10.12 5.26
N GLU A 291 -3.39 11.43 5.50
CA GLU A 291 -3.54 12.04 6.81
C GLU A 291 -4.97 11.97 7.34
N VAL A 292 -5.99 12.09 6.48
CA VAL A 292 -7.40 11.97 6.89
C VAL A 292 -7.70 10.55 7.35
N VAL A 293 -7.30 9.55 6.56
CA VAL A 293 -7.48 8.12 6.93
C VAL A 293 -6.67 7.79 8.18
N HIS A 294 -5.42 8.22 8.26
CA HIS A 294 -4.57 7.99 9.43
C HIS A 294 -5.13 8.68 10.69
N SER A 295 -5.59 9.93 10.59
CA SER A 295 -6.23 10.64 11.70
C SER A 295 -7.51 9.94 12.14
N TRP A 296 -8.28 9.43 11.18
CA TRP A 296 -9.49 8.65 11.46
C TRP A 296 -9.16 7.37 12.22
N LEU A 297 -8.16 6.60 11.77
CA LEU A 297 -7.70 5.38 12.43
C LEU A 297 -7.19 5.65 13.84
N ARG A 298 -6.52 6.78 14.08
CA ARG A 298 -6.07 7.17 15.44
C ARG A 298 -7.21 7.46 16.39
N LEU A 299 -8.35 7.95 15.89
CA LEU A 299 -9.52 8.27 16.70
C LEU A 299 -10.37 7.03 17.03
N HIS A 300 -10.19 5.95 16.29
CA HIS A 300 -10.98 4.72 16.42
C HIS A 300 -10.08 3.58 16.92
N ASP A 301 -10.27 3.20 18.17
CA ASP A 301 -9.49 2.14 18.82
C ASP A 301 -9.95 0.73 18.42
N ILE A 302 -9.26 -0.29 18.98
CA ILE A 302 -9.61 -1.69 18.77
C ILE A 302 -11.03 -2.00 19.25
N ASP A 303 -11.52 -1.34 20.30
CA ASP A 303 -12.86 -1.57 20.83
C ASP A 303 -13.94 -1.04 19.90
N TRP A 304 -13.71 0.11 19.27
CA TRP A 304 -14.59 0.61 18.22
C TRP A 304 -14.58 -0.33 17.03
N MET A 305 -13.42 -0.73 16.53
CA MET A 305 -13.32 -1.65 15.38
C MET A 305 -13.96 -3.00 15.68
N THR A 306 -13.73 -3.55 16.87
CA THR A 306 -14.32 -4.82 17.33
C THR A 306 -15.83 -4.69 17.52
N ARG A 307 -16.35 -3.54 17.92
CA ARG A 307 -17.80 -3.28 17.90
C ARG A 307 -18.30 -3.22 16.47
N VAL A 308 -17.72 -2.38 15.63
CA VAL A 308 -18.21 -2.17 14.26
C VAL A 308 -18.13 -3.45 13.42
N ILE A 309 -17.11 -4.27 13.62
CA ILE A 309 -16.93 -5.53 12.90
C ILE A 309 -17.61 -6.71 13.61
N GLY A 310 -17.64 -6.71 14.94
CA GLY A 310 -18.03 -7.85 15.76
C GLY A 310 -19.43 -7.79 16.37
N THR A 311 -20.01 -6.60 16.59
CA THR A 311 -21.37 -6.47 17.11
C THR A 311 -22.38 -6.44 15.98
N GLU A 312 -22.86 -7.61 15.56
CA GLU A 312 -24.23 -7.76 15.06
C GLU A 312 -24.59 -9.26 14.95
N GLY A 313 -25.58 -9.69 15.73
CA GLY A 313 -26.35 -10.93 15.48
C GLY A 313 -25.83 -12.19 16.17
N HIS A 314 -26.39 -12.48 17.36
CA HIS A 314 -26.18 -13.70 18.16
C HIS A 314 -26.75 -14.99 17.52
N ILE A 315 -26.99 -15.01 16.21
CA ILE A 315 -27.51 -16.21 15.54
C ILE A 315 -26.31 -17.06 15.12
N GLU A 316 -25.88 -17.90 16.05
CA GLU A 316 -24.91 -18.98 15.84
C GLU A 316 -25.28 -19.76 14.56
N GLY A 317 -24.60 -19.49 13.44
CA GLY A 317 -24.74 -20.33 12.25
C GLY A 317 -24.44 -19.68 10.90
N THR A 318 -24.60 -18.35 10.75
CA THR A 318 -24.35 -17.69 9.45
C THR A 318 -23.36 -16.56 9.62
N GLY A 319 -22.07 -16.90 9.64
CA GLY A 319 -20.93 -15.99 9.83
C GLY A 319 -20.72 -14.98 8.69
N SER A 320 -21.66 -14.06 8.48
CA SER A 320 -21.49 -12.95 7.55
C SER A 320 -20.51 -11.94 8.14
N GLN A 321 -19.28 -11.95 7.63
CA GLN A 321 -18.28 -10.96 7.96
C GLN A 321 -18.78 -9.54 7.58
N PRO A 322 -18.31 -8.47 8.24
CA PRO A 322 -18.65 -7.08 7.92
C PRO A 322 -17.93 -6.65 6.65
N LEU A 323 -18.40 -7.18 5.52
CA LEU A 323 -17.81 -6.98 4.19
C LEU A 323 -17.79 -5.51 3.76
N TRP A 324 -18.68 -4.69 4.32
CA TRP A 324 -18.81 -3.30 3.94
C TRP A 324 -17.57 -2.47 4.29
N LEU A 325 -16.96 -2.68 5.46
CA LEU A 325 -15.79 -1.89 5.87
C LEU A 325 -14.58 -2.31 5.05
N LEU A 326 -14.40 -3.61 4.85
CA LEU A 326 -13.33 -4.14 3.98
C LEU A 326 -13.49 -3.65 2.55
N SER A 327 -14.69 -3.76 2.00
CA SER A 327 -15.02 -3.24 0.67
C SER A 327 -14.72 -1.74 0.58
N PHE A 328 -15.15 -0.95 1.56
CA PHE A 328 -14.89 0.49 1.57
C PHE A 328 -13.39 0.80 1.61
N MET A 329 -12.62 0.17 2.48
CA MET A 329 -11.17 0.37 2.56
C MET A 329 -10.46 0.01 1.25
N VAL A 330 -10.84 -1.11 0.62
CA VAL A 330 -10.30 -1.49 -0.70
C VAL A 330 -10.70 -0.47 -1.78
N GLN A 331 -11.92 0.04 -1.75
CA GLN A 331 -12.37 1.09 -2.68
C GLN A 331 -11.62 2.41 -2.49
N LEU A 332 -11.26 2.80 -1.26
CA LEU A 332 -10.43 3.98 -1.01
C LEU A 332 -9.07 3.84 -1.68
N VAL A 333 -8.47 2.66 -1.62
CA VAL A 333 -7.19 2.37 -2.29
C VAL A 333 -7.37 2.41 -3.81
N ILE A 334 -8.32 1.63 -4.35
CA ILE A 334 -8.62 1.58 -5.79
C ILE A 334 -8.79 2.96 -6.40
N GLN A 335 -9.58 3.81 -5.75
CA GLN A 335 -9.93 5.13 -6.26
C GLN A 335 -8.79 6.14 -6.08
N GLY A 336 -7.69 5.76 -5.43
CA GLY A 336 -6.59 6.67 -5.13
C GLY A 336 -6.93 7.67 -4.04
N PHE A 337 -7.90 7.34 -3.17
CA PHE A 337 -8.13 8.11 -1.96
C PHE A 337 -6.95 7.95 -1.02
N CYS A 338 -6.63 6.73 -0.59
CA CYS A 338 -5.47 6.48 0.27
C CYS A 338 -4.46 5.53 -0.37
N SER A 339 -3.22 5.65 0.06
CA SER A 339 -2.17 4.70 -0.31
C SER A 339 -2.37 3.34 0.37
N ILE A 340 -1.93 2.28 -0.30
CA ILE A 340 -1.84 0.93 0.29
C ILE A 340 -1.01 0.96 1.58
N GLU A 341 0.03 1.79 1.63
CA GLU A 341 0.94 1.91 2.77
C GLU A 341 0.19 2.34 4.03
N VAL A 342 -0.65 3.37 3.92
CA VAL A 342 -1.41 3.89 5.06
C VAL A 342 -2.32 2.82 5.65
N LEU A 343 -3.05 2.07 4.82
CA LEU A 343 -3.90 0.99 5.31
C LEU A 343 -3.09 -0.18 5.87
N VAL A 344 -1.99 -0.56 5.24
CA VAL A 344 -1.19 -1.69 5.71
C VAL A 344 -0.50 -1.36 7.04
N GLN A 345 0.09 -0.16 7.15
CA GLN A 345 0.82 0.26 8.33
C GLN A 345 -0.12 0.67 9.48
N TYR A 346 -1.03 1.63 9.24
CA TYR A 346 -1.80 2.26 10.32
C TYR A 346 -3.11 1.56 10.63
N MET A 347 -3.64 0.73 9.72
CA MET A 347 -4.81 -0.10 10.00
C MET A 347 -4.38 -1.54 10.27
N CYS A 348 -3.74 -2.23 9.31
CA CYS A 348 -3.54 -3.67 9.45
C CYS A 348 -2.49 -4.03 10.51
N ALA A 349 -1.28 -3.44 10.44
CA ALA A 349 -0.20 -3.76 11.37
C ALA A 349 -0.52 -3.32 12.81
N ASP A 350 -0.99 -2.07 12.98
CA ASP A 350 -1.39 -1.54 14.30
C ASP A 350 -2.52 -2.36 14.93
N MET A 351 -3.55 -2.71 14.16
CA MET A 351 -4.67 -3.51 14.68
C MET A 351 -4.27 -4.94 15.00
N LEU A 352 -3.45 -5.60 14.17
CA LEU A 352 -2.95 -6.95 14.48
C LEU A 352 -2.09 -6.96 15.73
N THR A 353 -1.29 -5.91 15.95
CA THR A 353 -0.50 -5.74 17.18
C THR A 353 -1.43 -5.62 18.40
N LYS A 354 -2.42 -4.73 18.34
CA LYS A 354 -3.43 -4.56 19.41
C LYS A 354 -4.23 -5.84 19.67
N ILE A 355 -4.57 -6.60 18.63
CA ILE A 355 -5.23 -7.91 18.75
C ILE A 355 -4.33 -8.90 19.47
N ALA A 356 -3.05 -9.00 19.08
CA ALA A 356 -2.08 -9.86 19.73
C ALA A 356 -1.94 -9.53 21.23
N ASP A 357 -1.89 -8.24 21.57
CA ASP A 357 -1.82 -7.75 22.95
C ASP A 357 -3.11 -8.06 23.74
N THR A 358 -4.28 -7.98 23.09
CA THR A 358 -5.59 -8.25 23.73
C THR A 358 -5.79 -9.73 24.01
N ILE A 359 -5.32 -10.61 23.11
CA ILE A 359 -5.40 -12.07 23.28
C ILE A 359 -4.48 -12.53 24.43
N HIS A 360 -3.43 -11.77 24.74
CA HIS A 360 -2.50 -12.07 25.82
C HIS A 360 -2.44 -10.92 26.83
N PRO A 361 -3.45 -10.77 27.72
CA PRO A 361 -3.44 -9.69 28.70
C PRO A 361 -2.14 -9.78 29.52
N HIS A 362 -1.30 -8.74 29.42
CA HIS A 362 -0.09 -8.63 30.21
C HIS A 362 -0.45 -8.81 31.69
N GLY A 363 0.04 -9.89 32.29
CA GLY A 363 -0.28 -10.29 33.66
C GLY A 363 0.41 -9.44 34.71
N ASP A 364 0.38 -8.12 34.58
CA ASP A 364 1.15 -7.21 35.45
C ASP A 364 0.59 -7.10 36.87
N ASP A 365 -0.67 -7.47 37.15
CA ASP A 365 -1.29 -7.18 38.46
C ASP A 365 -1.67 -8.39 39.32
N SER A 366 -1.29 -9.63 39.01
CA SER A 366 -1.78 -10.81 39.75
C SER A 366 -0.70 -11.73 40.35
N HIS A 367 0.12 -11.18 41.24
CA HIS A 367 1.03 -11.92 42.12
C HIS A 367 0.35 -12.94 43.08
N HIS A 368 -0.98 -13.10 43.05
CA HIS A 368 -1.72 -13.99 43.96
C HIS A 368 -2.49 -15.15 43.32
N HIS A 369 -2.43 -15.38 42.00
CA HIS A 369 -3.25 -16.41 41.32
C HIS A 369 -2.47 -17.48 40.55
N GLN A 370 -1.23 -17.75 40.93
CA GLN A 370 -0.36 -18.70 40.22
C GLN A 370 -0.70 -20.19 40.46
N LEU A 371 -1.60 -20.52 41.38
CA LEU A 371 -1.98 -21.92 41.67
C LEU A 371 -3.12 -22.47 40.80
N HIS A 372 -3.71 -21.69 39.88
CA HIS A 372 -4.82 -22.14 39.01
C HIS A 372 -4.59 -21.86 37.50
N MET A 373 -3.34 -21.70 37.06
CA MET A 373 -3.00 -21.37 35.66
C MET A 373 -3.43 -22.43 34.64
N GLU A 374 -3.42 -23.73 34.99
CA GLU A 374 -3.83 -24.80 34.06
C GLU A 374 -5.35 -24.81 33.82
N ASP A 375 -6.16 -24.41 34.81
CA ASP A 375 -7.61 -24.28 34.64
C ASP A 375 -7.98 -22.98 33.92
N ILE A 376 -7.24 -21.88 34.15
CA ILE A 376 -7.51 -20.58 33.50
C ILE A 376 -7.16 -20.60 32.01
N GLN A 377 -6.10 -21.31 31.59
CA GLN A 377 -5.77 -21.50 30.18
C GLN A 377 -6.86 -22.25 29.39
N SER A 378 -7.67 -23.07 30.07
CA SER A 378 -8.81 -23.75 29.43
C SER A 378 -10.05 -22.85 29.26
N GLN A 379 -10.13 -21.72 29.96
CA GLN A 379 -11.32 -20.85 29.98
C GLN A 379 -11.18 -19.51 29.25
N GLN A 380 -9.97 -18.99 29.02
CA GLN A 380 -9.80 -17.77 28.23
C GLN A 380 -9.72 -18.10 26.73
N GLN A 381 -10.87 -18.44 26.14
CA GLN A 381 -10.98 -18.37 24.68
C GLN A 381 -10.93 -16.90 24.25
N PRO A 382 -10.11 -16.56 23.24
CA PRO A 382 -10.07 -15.19 22.73
C PRO A 382 -11.46 -14.77 22.28
N ASN A 383 -11.82 -13.53 22.59
CA ASN A 383 -13.14 -12.98 22.27
C ASN A 383 -13.42 -13.18 20.76
N GLU A 384 -14.52 -13.86 20.44
CA GLU A 384 -14.86 -14.21 19.07
C GLU A 384 -14.90 -12.99 18.15
N SER A 385 -15.36 -11.84 18.66
CA SER A 385 -15.37 -10.58 17.92
C SER A 385 -13.97 -10.10 17.52
N THR A 386 -12.98 -10.25 18.40
CA THR A 386 -11.57 -9.96 18.14
C THR A 386 -10.99 -10.90 17.08
N LEU A 387 -11.39 -12.17 17.09
CA LEU A 387 -10.96 -13.15 16.08
C LEU A 387 -11.59 -12.88 14.71
N ARG A 388 -12.86 -12.47 14.66
CA ARG A 388 -13.52 -12.02 13.41
C ARG A 388 -12.82 -10.79 12.84
N LEU A 389 -12.41 -9.85 13.69
CA LEU A 389 -11.60 -8.70 13.29
C LEU A 389 -10.24 -9.11 12.74
N CYS A 390 -9.54 -10.05 13.39
CA CYS A 390 -8.29 -10.60 12.88
C CYS A 390 -8.48 -11.21 11.48
N SER A 391 -9.51 -12.04 11.30
CA SER A 391 -9.86 -12.61 9.99
C SER A 391 -10.09 -11.53 8.94
N ALA A 392 -10.90 -10.51 9.26
CA ALA A 392 -11.18 -9.40 8.35
C ALA A 392 -9.90 -8.66 7.92
N ILE A 393 -8.95 -8.43 8.85
CA ILE A 393 -7.67 -7.78 8.54
C ILE A 393 -6.78 -8.68 7.68
N VAL A 394 -6.71 -10.00 7.95
CA VAL A 394 -5.97 -10.95 7.11
C VAL A 394 -6.52 -10.95 5.69
N HIS A 395 -7.84 -10.92 5.53
CA HIS A 395 -8.48 -10.80 4.23
C HIS A 395 -8.17 -9.48 3.53
N LEU A 396 -8.16 -8.36 4.25
CA LEU A 396 -7.73 -7.08 3.69
C LEU A 396 -6.29 -7.14 3.22
N LEU A 397 -5.38 -7.68 4.03
CA LEU A 397 -3.96 -7.84 3.69
C LEU A 397 -3.77 -8.71 2.45
N ARG A 398 -4.56 -9.79 2.30
CA ARG A 398 -4.59 -10.62 1.10
C ARG A 398 -4.94 -9.78 -0.14
N VAL A 399 -6.01 -9.02 -0.06
CA VAL A 399 -6.49 -8.17 -1.17
C VAL A 399 -5.53 -7.01 -1.45
N LEU A 400 -4.83 -6.45 -0.46
CA LEU A 400 -3.95 -5.30 -0.64
C LEU A 400 -2.53 -5.67 -1.04
N LEU A 401 -1.97 -6.78 -0.54
CA LEU A 401 -0.54 -7.09 -0.68
C LEU A 401 -0.24 -8.23 -1.67
N LEU A 402 -1.13 -9.21 -1.84
CA LEU A 402 -0.81 -10.36 -2.68
C LEU A 402 -0.98 -10.00 -4.15
N GLU A 403 0.13 -9.96 -4.89
CA GLU A 403 0.13 -9.89 -6.35
C GLU A 403 -0.64 -11.08 -6.93
N ASP A 404 -1.47 -10.80 -7.93
CA ASP A 404 -2.25 -11.84 -8.57
C ASP A 404 -1.32 -12.84 -9.25
N ALA A 405 -1.36 -14.08 -8.77
CA ALA A 405 -0.57 -15.20 -9.29
C ALA A 405 -0.81 -15.43 -10.79
N SER A 406 -1.95 -14.99 -11.33
CA SER A 406 -2.25 -15.11 -12.76
C SER A 406 -1.36 -14.24 -13.65
N TRP A 407 -0.75 -13.19 -13.08
CA TRP A 407 0.16 -12.27 -13.78
C TRP A 407 1.63 -12.54 -13.48
N ASN A 408 1.92 -13.31 -12.43
CA ASN A 408 3.25 -13.83 -12.16
C ASN A 408 3.39 -15.23 -12.76
N PRO A 409 4.00 -15.39 -13.95
CA PRO A 409 4.18 -16.69 -14.57
C PRO A 409 4.92 -17.70 -13.66
N ARG A 410 5.71 -17.25 -12.67
CA ARG A 410 6.36 -18.14 -11.68
C ARG A 410 5.36 -18.78 -10.71
N ALA A 411 4.36 -18.03 -10.25
CA ALA A 411 3.31 -18.56 -9.40
C ALA A 411 2.45 -19.58 -10.17
N HIS A 412 2.18 -19.33 -11.45
CA HIS A 412 1.48 -20.29 -12.30
C HIS A 412 2.14 -21.68 -12.39
N HIS A 413 3.47 -21.74 -12.26
CA HIS A 413 4.24 -22.98 -12.32
C HIS A 413 4.48 -23.62 -10.95
N ALA A 414 4.72 -22.83 -9.89
CA ALA A 414 4.97 -23.35 -8.53
C ALA A 414 3.74 -23.97 -7.84
N TYR A 415 2.53 -23.60 -8.27
CA TYR A 415 1.29 -24.14 -7.66
C TYR A 415 0.78 -25.43 -8.34
N GLY A 416 1.36 -25.86 -9.47
CA GLY A 416 0.89 -27.04 -10.22
C GLY A 416 -0.52 -26.86 -10.81
N ALA A 417 -0.85 -27.64 -11.85
CA ALA A 417 -2.12 -27.49 -12.57
C ALA A 417 -3.39 -27.74 -11.72
N SER A 418 -3.24 -28.39 -10.55
CA SER A 418 -4.33 -28.81 -9.66
C SER A 418 -4.74 -27.80 -8.60
N HIS A 419 -3.97 -26.72 -8.36
CA HIS A 419 -4.35 -25.64 -7.43
C HIS A 419 -4.99 -24.42 -8.13
N HIS A 420 -5.17 -24.45 -9.46
CA HIS A 420 -5.71 -23.35 -10.29
C HIS A 420 -7.20 -23.04 -10.12
N THR A 421 -7.84 -23.44 -9.02
CA THR A 421 -9.16 -22.90 -8.64
C THR A 421 -9.07 -21.64 -7.78
N LEU A 422 -7.86 -21.15 -7.46
CA LEU A 422 -7.61 -19.87 -6.78
C LEU A 422 -7.32 -18.74 -7.78
N SER A 423 -8.09 -18.69 -8.87
CA SER A 423 -8.09 -17.55 -9.82
C SER A 423 -8.44 -16.25 -9.09
N ALA A 424 -7.94 -15.09 -9.54
CA ALA A 424 -8.27 -13.75 -9.02
C ALA A 424 -9.77 -13.45 -8.90
N GLU A 425 -10.62 -14.17 -9.65
CA GLU A 425 -12.07 -14.12 -9.46
C GLU A 425 -12.46 -14.72 -8.09
N HIS A 426 -11.83 -15.78 -7.62
CA HIS A 426 -12.29 -16.56 -6.47
C HIS A 426 -11.96 -15.93 -5.11
N HIS A 427 -10.87 -15.17 -4.94
CA HIS A 427 -10.52 -14.62 -3.63
C HIS A 427 -11.45 -13.49 -3.16
N PRO A 428 -11.69 -12.43 -3.97
CA PRO A 428 -12.68 -11.41 -3.64
C PRO A 428 -14.09 -12.00 -3.59
N HIS A 429 -14.44 -12.93 -4.49
CA HIS A 429 -15.75 -13.58 -4.48
C HIS A 429 -15.99 -14.48 -3.26
N ARG A 430 -14.97 -15.19 -2.75
CA ARG A 430 -15.05 -15.92 -1.46
C ARG A 430 -15.32 -14.98 -0.29
N LEU A 431 -14.82 -13.76 -0.39
CA LEU A 431 -15.10 -12.68 0.56
C LEU A 431 -16.40 -11.95 0.26
N GLY A 432 -17.16 -12.33 -0.77
CA GLY A 432 -18.34 -11.56 -1.20
C GLY A 432 -18.02 -10.13 -1.68
N ILE A 433 -16.74 -9.76 -1.81
CA ILE A 433 -16.30 -8.48 -2.36
C ILE A 433 -16.17 -8.68 -3.87
N GLN A 434 -17.15 -8.22 -4.63
CA GLN A 434 -17.08 -8.28 -6.09
C GLN A 434 -16.24 -7.11 -6.61
N LEU A 435 -14.94 -7.33 -6.77
CA LEU A 435 -14.05 -6.38 -7.44
C LEU A 435 -14.16 -6.55 -8.96
N THR A 436 -14.12 -5.43 -9.66
CA THR A 436 -14.04 -5.42 -11.13
C THR A 436 -12.62 -5.60 -11.58
N LEU A 437 -12.46 -5.91 -12.85
CA LEU A 437 -11.15 -6.07 -13.43
C LEU A 437 -10.38 -4.75 -13.50
N ALA A 438 -11.07 -3.64 -13.76
CA ALA A 438 -10.52 -2.30 -13.65
C ALA A 438 -10.02 -1.98 -12.23
N GLU A 439 -10.76 -2.42 -11.21
CA GLU A 439 -10.40 -2.24 -9.81
C GLU A 439 -9.20 -3.08 -9.39
N ILE A 440 -9.14 -4.32 -9.86
CA ILE A 440 -7.95 -5.18 -9.69
C ILE A 440 -6.74 -4.51 -10.36
N HIS A 441 -6.89 -4.00 -11.59
CA HIS A 441 -5.82 -3.29 -12.28
C HIS A 441 -5.43 -1.97 -11.59
N ALA A 442 -6.37 -1.25 -10.98
CA ALA A 442 -6.09 -0.05 -10.20
C ALA A 442 -5.28 -0.39 -8.94
N LEU A 443 -5.65 -1.45 -8.21
CA LEU A 443 -4.87 -1.98 -7.09
C LEU A 443 -3.45 -2.36 -7.54
N GLN A 444 -3.33 -3.09 -8.66
CA GLN A 444 -2.03 -3.47 -9.24
C GLN A 444 -1.21 -2.23 -9.63
N THR A 445 -1.84 -1.24 -10.27
CA THR A 445 -1.18 0.01 -10.67
C THR A 445 -0.66 0.75 -9.45
N GLN A 446 -1.40 0.77 -8.34
CA GLN A 446 -0.92 1.36 -7.09
C GLN A 446 0.23 0.56 -6.47
N ARG A 447 0.16 -0.77 -6.44
CA ARG A 447 1.27 -1.62 -5.97
C ARG A 447 2.53 -1.39 -6.80
N PHE A 448 2.40 -1.31 -8.12
CA PHE A 448 3.51 -1.05 -9.02
C PHE A 448 4.03 0.37 -8.88
N SER A 449 3.15 1.38 -8.83
CA SER A 449 3.52 2.79 -8.61
C SER A 449 4.32 2.95 -7.31
N ARG A 450 3.91 2.25 -6.25
CA ARG A 450 4.65 2.17 -4.98
C ARG A 450 6.05 1.58 -5.18
N LEU A 451 6.16 0.42 -5.82
CA LEU A 451 7.45 -0.21 -6.10
C LEU A 451 8.38 0.70 -6.91
N MET A 452 7.82 1.47 -7.85
CA MET A 452 8.58 2.42 -8.67
C MET A 452 8.98 3.69 -7.93
N THR A 453 8.10 4.26 -7.10
CA THR A 453 8.43 5.42 -6.26
C THR A 453 9.54 5.07 -5.27
N MET A 454 9.50 3.87 -4.68
CA MET A 454 10.61 3.37 -3.87
C MET A 454 11.93 3.32 -4.65
N GLN A 455 11.95 2.71 -5.84
CA GLN A 455 13.15 2.66 -6.68
C GLN A 455 13.70 4.04 -7.02
N HIS A 456 12.84 5.05 -7.14
CA HIS A 456 13.25 6.41 -7.42
C HIS A 456 13.83 7.11 -6.19
N THR A 457 13.16 7.05 -5.04
CA THR A 457 13.67 7.58 -3.77
C THR A 457 15.05 7.00 -3.49
N ILE A 458 15.23 5.70 -3.74
CA ILE A 458 16.53 5.02 -3.63
C ILE A 458 17.58 5.66 -4.54
N ARG A 459 17.30 5.85 -5.83
CA ARG A 459 18.27 6.46 -6.75
C ARG A 459 18.58 7.91 -6.39
N GLN A 460 17.62 8.65 -5.83
CA GLN A 460 17.85 10.00 -5.36
C GLN A 460 18.68 10.01 -4.09
N GLU A 461 18.37 9.17 -3.10
CA GLU A 461 19.17 9.00 -1.89
C GLU A 461 20.57 8.51 -2.21
N GLU A 462 20.75 7.57 -3.15
CA GLU A 462 22.06 7.13 -3.64
C GLU A 462 22.81 8.26 -4.34
N ARG A 463 22.14 9.14 -5.09
CA ARG A 463 22.79 10.31 -5.71
C ARG A 463 23.19 11.34 -4.67
N GLN A 464 22.30 11.65 -3.73
CA GLN A 464 22.55 12.57 -2.62
C GLN A 464 23.69 12.04 -1.74
N GLN A 465 23.63 10.76 -1.38
CA GLN A 465 24.71 10.08 -0.65
C GLN A 465 25.99 10.01 -1.47
N ASN A 466 25.95 9.76 -2.77
CA ASN A 466 27.16 9.79 -3.59
C ASN A 466 27.73 11.20 -3.70
N GLU A 467 26.91 12.25 -3.76
CA GLU A 467 27.36 13.65 -3.72
C GLU A 467 28.02 13.98 -2.36
N ASP A 468 27.39 13.59 -1.25
CA ASP A 468 27.91 13.78 0.11
C ASP A 468 29.13 12.89 0.40
N MET A 469 29.18 11.69 -0.17
CA MET A 469 30.25 10.70 0.01
C MET A 469 31.41 10.92 -0.96
N GLN A 470 31.19 11.64 -2.07
CA GLN A 470 32.26 12.15 -2.93
C GLN A 470 32.98 13.35 -2.26
N GLU A 471 32.36 13.98 -1.26
CA GLU A 471 33.05 14.85 -0.28
C GLU A 471 33.76 14.06 0.85
N ALA A 472 33.41 12.78 1.07
CA ALA A 472 33.94 11.95 2.17
C ALA A 472 34.70 10.68 1.72
N GLN A 473 35.15 10.61 0.46
CA GLN A 473 35.76 9.41 -0.12
C GLN A 473 37.26 9.33 0.17
N ASP A 474 37.57 8.86 1.38
CA ASP A 474 38.65 7.90 1.62
C ASP A 474 38.28 7.11 2.89
N LEU A 475 38.01 5.80 2.72
CA LEU A 475 37.71 4.77 3.74
C LEU A 475 36.23 4.50 4.09
N ALA A 476 35.44 3.99 3.15
CA ALA A 476 34.48 2.92 3.48
C ALA A 476 34.06 2.18 2.21
N ASN A 477 34.33 0.88 2.18
CA ASN A 477 33.85 -0.02 1.15
C ASN A 477 32.33 -0.12 1.20
N THR A 478 31.78 -0.13 -0.01
CA THR A 478 30.41 -0.35 -0.46
C THR A 478 29.79 -1.61 0.15
N GLU A 479 29.23 -1.51 1.35
CA GLU A 479 28.24 -2.48 1.82
C GLU A 479 26.87 -2.05 1.29
N GLY A 480 26.12 -2.98 0.70
CA GLY A 480 24.81 -2.74 0.10
C GLY A 480 23.75 -2.41 1.16
N TYR A 481 23.75 -1.19 1.67
CA TYR A 481 22.74 -0.69 2.59
C TYR A 481 21.40 -0.56 1.85
N THR A 482 20.37 -1.17 2.42
CA THR A 482 18.98 -0.97 2.01
C THR A 482 18.55 0.44 2.39
N SER A 483 17.76 1.11 1.56
CA SER A 483 17.33 2.48 1.85
C SER A 483 16.45 2.54 3.11
N LEU A 484 16.40 3.68 3.79
CA LEU A 484 15.61 3.83 5.02
C LEU A 484 14.13 3.47 4.79
N GLN A 485 13.58 3.87 3.65
CA GLN A 485 12.21 3.54 3.26
C GLN A 485 12.01 2.02 3.06
N GLU A 486 12.95 1.34 2.41
CA GLU A 486 12.92 -0.13 2.28
C GLU A 486 12.97 -0.81 3.64
N GLN A 487 13.85 -0.33 4.54
CA GLN A 487 13.95 -0.85 5.89
C GLN A 487 12.63 -0.69 6.65
N GLN A 488 12.00 0.48 6.57
CA GLN A 488 10.68 0.73 7.17
C GLN A 488 9.62 -0.21 6.61
N MET A 489 9.61 -0.46 5.30
CA MET A 489 8.65 -1.37 4.69
C MET A 489 8.89 -2.83 5.07
N MET A 490 10.15 -3.28 5.04
CA MET A 490 10.51 -4.62 5.51
C MET A 490 10.12 -4.79 6.98
N LEU A 491 10.34 -3.77 7.80
CA LEU A 491 9.93 -3.75 9.20
C LEU A 491 8.42 -3.91 9.34
N VAL A 492 7.60 -3.14 8.61
CA VAL A 492 6.13 -3.29 8.64
C VAL A 492 5.69 -4.70 8.22
N GLN A 493 6.32 -5.25 7.18
CA GLN A 493 6.01 -6.61 6.71
C GLN A 493 6.40 -7.68 7.74
N PHE A 494 7.55 -7.53 8.40
CA PHE A 494 7.96 -8.41 9.50
C PHE A 494 7.11 -8.23 10.76
N GLN A 495 6.64 -7.01 11.06
CA GLN A 495 5.70 -6.73 12.16
C GLN A 495 4.37 -7.44 11.94
N ILE A 496 3.82 -7.37 10.72
CA ILE A 496 2.59 -8.09 10.33
C ILE A 496 2.81 -9.59 10.49
N SER A 497 3.90 -10.12 9.91
CA SER A 497 4.23 -11.54 10.01
C SER A 497 4.35 -12.00 11.46
N ARG A 498 5.04 -11.23 12.30
CA ARG A 498 5.19 -11.50 13.74
C ARG A 498 3.86 -11.53 14.46
N SER A 499 3.03 -10.51 14.25
CA SER A 499 1.71 -10.41 14.90
C SER A 499 0.82 -11.58 14.51
N LEU A 500 0.84 -11.99 13.24
CA LEU A 500 0.10 -13.15 12.77
C LEU A 500 0.61 -14.46 13.37
N VAL A 501 1.93 -14.66 13.43
CA VAL A 501 2.52 -15.83 14.09
C VAL A 501 2.15 -15.88 15.57
N TRP A 502 2.14 -14.73 16.25
CA TRP A 502 1.73 -14.61 17.64
C TRP A 502 0.28 -15.05 17.85
N ILE A 503 -0.65 -14.48 17.07
CA ILE A 503 -2.06 -14.85 17.09
C ILE A 503 -2.21 -16.35 16.79
N GLU A 504 -1.49 -16.87 15.79
CA GLU A 504 -1.48 -18.27 15.43
C GLU A 504 -1.07 -19.19 16.59
N SER A 505 -0.09 -18.79 17.41
CA SER A 505 0.33 -19.58 18.57
C SER A 505 -0.65 -19.56 19.74
N CYS A 506 -1.61 -18.63 19.75
CA CYS A 506 -2.67 -18.53 20.76
C CYS A 506 -3.96 -19.28 20.36
N LEU A 507 -4.07 -19.74 19.11
CA LEU A 507 -5.30 -20.36 18.60
C LEU A 507 -5.30 -21.89 18.73
N PRO A 508 -6.47 -22.51 19.01
CA PRO A 508 -6.64 -23.96 18.89
C PRO A 508 -6.39 -24.46 17.46
N LEU A 509 -5.85 -25.67 17.32
CA LEU A 509 -5.50 -26.28 16.02
C LEU A 509 -6.68 -26.45 15.06
N ASN A 510 -7.91 -26.43 15.56
CA ASN A 510 -9.15 -26.60 14.80
C ASN A 510 -9.87 -25.25 14.53
N HIS A 511 -9.28 -24.12 14.90
CA HIS A 511 -9.93 -22.82 14.73
C HIS A 511 -9.90 -22.35 13.26
N ALA A 512 -11.00 -21.83 12.73
CA ALA A 512 -11.07 -21.42 11.31
C ALA A 512 -10.05 -20.32 10.94
N VAL A 513 -9.90 -19.31 11.81
CA VAL A 513 -8.94 -18.20 11.61
C VAL A 513 -7.49 -18.69 11.57
N LEU A 514 -7.18 -19.81 12.23
CA LEU A 514 -5.85 -20.40 12.17
C LEU A 514 -5.47 -20.77 10.74
N HIS A 515 -6.39 -21.40 10.01
CA HIS A 515 -6.15 -21.79 8.62
C HIS A 515 -5.98 -20.57 7.71
N GLU A 516 -6.76 -19.51 7.92
CA GLU A 516 -6.64 -18.27 7.15
C GLU A 516 -5.28 -17.58 7.37
N ILE A 517 -4.81 -17.52 8.62
CA ILE A 517 -3.49 -16.97 8.96
C ILE A 517 -2.38 -17.79 8.30
N GLN A 518 -2.45 -19.12 8.40
CA GLN A 518 -1.44 -20.01 7.83
C GLN A 518 -1.40 -19.96 6.31
N GLU A 519 -2.55 -19.89 5.66
CA GLU A 519 -2.65 -19.76 4.21
C GLU A 519 -2.12 -18.39 3.76
N TYR A 520 -2.44 -17.29 4.46
CA TYR A 520 -1.85 -15.97 4.18
C TYR A 520 -0.33 -15.97 4.33
N ARG A 521 0.23 -16.55 5.40
CA ARG A 521 1.68 -16.63 5.59
C ARG A 521 2.37 -17.32 4.42
N LYS A 522 1.79 -18.40 3.91
CA LYS A 522 2.30 -19.11 2.73
C LYS A 522 2.21 -18.25 1.48
N ASP A 523 1.05 -17.67 1.21
CA ASP A 523 0.84 -16.82 0.03
C ASP A 523 1.77 -15.60 0.07
N TRP A 524 1.91 -14.95 1.22
CA TRP A 524 2.80 -13.82 1.44
C TRP A 524 4.26 -14.21 1.20
N ALA A 525 4.72 -15.32 1.78
CA ALA A 525 6.09 -15.79 1.58
C ALA A 525 6.38 -16.15 0.12
N LEU A 526 5.36 -16.61 -0.63
CA LEU A 526 5.50 -17.02 -2.03
C LEU A 526 5.38 -15.85 -3.02
N SER A 527 4.47 -14.90 -2.78
CA SER A 527 4.12 -13.82 -3.70
C SER A 527 4.88 -12.51 -3.46
N ALA A 528 5.50 -12.31 -2.30
CA ALA A 528 6.28 -11.11 -2.00
C ALA A 528 7.68 -11.16 -2.66
N ASP A 529 7.73 -11.24 -4.00
CA ASP A 529 8.97 -11.37 -4.77
C ASP A 529 9.94 -10.21 -4.49
N TRP A 530 9.44 -8.98 -4.35
CA TRP A 530 10.27 -7.82 -3.98
C TRP A 530 10.94 -7.99 -2.61
N LEU A 531 10.18 -8.46 -1.61
CA LEU A 531 10.66 -8.61 -0.24
C LEU A 531 11.69 -9.73 -0.19
N ARG A 532 11.44 -10.83 -0.89
CA ARG A 532 12.40 -11.92 -1.06
C ARG A 532 13.68 -11.43 -1.71
N GLU A 533 13.59 -10.72 -2.83
CA GLU A 533 14.76 -10.16 -3.52
C GLU A 533 15.59 -9.28 -2.60
N LYS A 534 14.94 -8.41 -1.81
CA LYS A 534 15.63 -7.53 -0.85
C LYS A 534 16.24 -8.27 0.32
N CYS A 535 15.53 -9.27 0.87
CA CYS A 535 16.09 -10.14 1.90
C CYS A 535 17.31 -10.91 1.40
N LEU A 536 17.31 -11.37 0.15
CA LEU A 536 18.44 -12.08 -0.45
C LEU A 536 19.61 -11.16 -0.81
N ALA A 537 19.33 -9.91 -1.19
CA ALA A 537 20.35 -8.93 -1.53
C ALA A 537 21.18 -8.51 -0.31
N ASN A 538 20.56 -8.41 0.88
CA ASN A 538 21.24 -8.11 2.14
C ASN A 538 20.63 -8.93 3.30
N VAL A 539 21.02 -10.20 3.37
CA VAL A 539 20.48 -11.15 4.35
C VAL A 539 20.75 -10.71 5.79
N GLU A 540 21.96 -10.22 6.08
CA GLU A 540 22.32 -9.75 7.42
C GLU A 540 21.51 -8.52 7.83
N GLY A 541 21.34 -7.54 6.93
CA GLY A 541 20.52 -6.35 7.16
C GLY A 541 19.05 -6.70 7.35
N ALA A 542 18.49 -7.55 6.49
CA ALA A 542 17.12 -8.05 6.63
C ALA A 542 16.93 -8.80 7.94
N TYR A 543 17.91 -9.61 8.35
CA TYR A 543 17.91 -10.30 9.63
C TYR A 543 18.01 -9.34 10.82
N LYS A 544 18.84 -8.28 10.75
CA LYS A 544 18.91 -7.23 11.78
C LYS A 544 17.57 -6.50 11.92
N ILE A 545 16.91 -6.16 10.81
CA ILE A 545 15.58 -5.52 10.82
C ILE A 545 14.54 -6.47 11.41
N PHE A 546 14.58 -7.74 11.03
CA PHE A 546 13.76 -8.80 11.61
C PHE A 546 14.00 -8.95 13.12
N LEU A 547 15.24 -8.86 13.59
CA LEU A 547 15.58 -8.83 15.01
C LEU A 547 15.19 -7.52 15.70
N GLN A 548 15.22 -6.38 15.02
CA GLN A 548 14.78 -5.10 15.58
C GLN A 548 13.29 -5.16 15.92
N THR A 549 12.49 -5.79 15.06
CA THR A 549 11.10 -6.12 15.36
C THR A 549 10.93 -6.87 16.67
N ARG A 550 11.94 -7.64 17.14
CA ARG A 550 11.97 -8.36 18.42
C ARG A 550 12.10 -7.39 19.61
N GLN A 551 13.01 -6.43 19.51
CA GLN A 551 13.47 -5.59 20.61
C GLN A 551 12.47 -4.51 21.03
N ASP A 552 11.74 -3.92 20.08
CA ASP A 552 10.79 -2.83 20.37
C ASP A 552 9.73 -3.23 21.42
N GLN A 553 9.29 -4.49 21.44
CA GLN A 553 8.33 -5.00 22.45
C GLN A 553 8.97 -5.39 23.79
N GLN A 554 10.26 -5.71 23.84
CA GLN A 554 10.94 -5.99 25.11
C GLN A 554 11.24 -4.69 25.88
N SER A 555 11.46 -3.59 25.14
CA SER A 555 11.72 -2.29 25.74
C SER A 555 10.50 -1.68 26.43
N SER A 556 9.28 -1.99 25.98
CA SER A 556 8.05 -1.49 26.62
C SER A 556 7.72 -2.16 27.96
N SER A 557 8.29 -3.34 28.24
CA SER A 557 8.01 -4.12 29.46
C SER A 557 9.09 -4.01 30.55
N THR A 558 10.21 -3.35 30.27
CA THR A 558 11.34 -3.20 31.22
C THR A 558 11.35 -1.85 31.95
N GLY A 559 10.15 -1.35 32.28
CA GLY A 559 10.01 -0.24 33.22
C GLY A 559 10.79 -0.52 34.52
N ALA A 560 11.53 0.49 34.99
CA ALA A 560 12.54 0.39 36.04
C ALA A 560 11.98 -0.07 37.40
N GLU A 561 11.80 -1.38 37.58
CA GLU A 561 11.50 -1.96 38.88
C GLU A 561 12.74 -2.61 39.50
N SER A 562 13.12 -2.06 40.64
CA SER A 562 14.32 -2.40 41.39
C SER A 562 14.22 -3.79 42.05
N GLY A 563 15.15 -4.67 41.69
CA GLY A 563 15.80 -5.60 42.61
C GLY A 563 14.92 -6.47 43.51
N PHE A 564 14.08 -7.34 42.94
CA PHE A 564 13.58 -8.52 43.66
C PHE A 564 13.58 -9.74 42.75
N SER A 565 14.18 -10.85 43.21
CA SER A 565 14.36 -12.11 42.46
C SER A 565 13.05 -12.68 41.92
N LYS A 566 12.88 -12.61 40.59
CA LYS A 566 11.68 -12.96 39.80
C LYS A 566 11.91 -14.24 38.96
N ASP A 567 12.59 -15.25 39.50
CA ASP A 567 13.11 -16.36 38.68
C ASP A 567 12.13 -17.52 38.39
N THR A 568 10.96 -17.59 39.03
CA THR A 568 10.07 -18.77 38.89
C THR A 568 8.74 -18.54 38.16
N ALA A 569 8.37 -17.29 37.84
CA ALA A 569 7.05 -16.99 37.26
C ALA A 569 7.02 -16.79 35.73
N ASN A 570 8.17 -16.59 35.08
CA ASN A 570 8.25 -16.24 33.66
C ASN A 570 8.31 -17.43 32.67
N GLY A 571 8.22 -18.68 33.15
CA GLY A 571 8.44 -19.87 32.30
C GLY A 571 7.41 -20.06 31.18
N GLY A 572 6.15 -19.65 31.39
CA GLY A 572 5.08 -19.78 30.38
C GLY A 572 5.26 -18.81 29.20
N PHE A 573 5.52 -17.54 29.50
CA PHE A 573 5.78 -16.51 28.49
C PHE A 573 7.01 -16.84 27.64
N HIS A 574 8.08 -17.32 28.29
CA HIS A 574 9.30 -17.72 27.59
C HIS A 574 9.06 -18.86 26.59
N ARG A 575 8.29 -19.89 26.98
CA ARG A 575 7.92 -21.00 26.06
C ARG A 575 7.08 -20.53 24.88
N HIS A 576 6.16 -19.58 25.10
CA HIS A 576 5.34 -19.04 24.02
C HIS A 576 6.19 -18.21 23.04
N GLN A 577 7.06 -17.35 23.57
CA GLN A 577 8.04 -16.59 22.78
C GLN A 577 8.93 -17.51 21.93
N GLU A 578 9.41 -18.64 22.48
CA GLU A 578 10.17 -19.64 21.71
C GLU A 578 9.36 -20.25 20.54
N VAL A 579 8.06 -20.49 20.73
CA VAL A 579 7.19 -21.00 19.66
C VAL A 579 7.00 -19.94 18.56
N VAL A 580 6.80 -18.69 18.94
CA VAL A 580 6.69 -17.56 18.00
C VAL A 580 7.99 -17.39 17.22
N GLU A 581 9.14 -17.44 17.89
CA GLU A 581 10.45 -17.34 17.26
C GLU A 581 10.68 -18.47 16.26
N ARG A 582 10.34 -19.71 16.62
CA ARG A 582 10.43 -20.86 15.71
C ARG A 582 9.55 -20.69 14.47
N LYS A 583 8.28 -20.31 14.63
CA LYS A 583 7.35 -20.10 13.50
C LYS A 583 7.72 -18.89 12.64
N MET A 584 8.26 -17.84 13.24
CA MET A 584 8.81 -16.70 12.50
C MET A 584 10.02 -17.14 11.68
N MET A 585 10.88 -17.98 12.25
CA MET A 585 12.00 -18.57 11.52
C MET A 585 11.55 -19.46 10.37
N GLU A 586 10.53 -20.28 10.55
CA GLU A 586 9.91 -21.05 9.46
C GLU A 586 9.38 -20.12 8.35
N THR A 587 8.77 -18.99 8.72
CA THR A 587 8.28 -17.99 7.74
C THR A 587 9.40 -17.34 6.96
N PHE A 588 10.47 -16.96 7.65
CA PHE A 588 11.66 -16.41 7.02
C PHE A 588 12.35 -17.45 6.11
N GLN A 589 12.41 -18.71 6.56
CA GLN A 589 12.89 -19.81 5.73
C GLN A 589 12.01 -20.03 4.50
N MET A 590 10.68 -19.95 4.61
CA MET A 590 9.79 -20.02 3.43
C MET A 590 10.03 -18.85 2.47
N LEU A 591 10.28 -17.64 2.99
CA LEU A 591 10.58 -16.46 2.18
C LEU A 591 11.90 -16.61 1.44
N VAL A 592 12.95 -17.07 2.12
CA VAL A 592 14.33 -17.17 1.62
C VAL A 592 14.61 -18.46 0.84
N ALA A 593 13.88 -19.54 1.13
CA ALA A 593 14.00 -20.78 0.37
C ALA A 593 13.64 -20.48 -1.09
N GLU A 594 14.63 -20.59 -1.97
CA GLU A 594 14.34 -20.80 -3.39
C GLU A 594 13.37 -21.98 -3.44
N SER A 595 12.19 -21.81 -4.05
CA SER A 595 11.35 -22.97 -4.29
C SER A 595 12.22 -23.94 -5.08
N HIS A 596 12.51 -25.10 -4.46
CA HIS A 596 13.38 -26.12 -5.03
C HIS A 596 12.89 -26.52 -6.43
N GLU A 597 11.58 -26.34 -6.67
CA GLU A 597 10.89 -26.36 -7.96
C GLU A 597 11.42 -25.34 -8.98
N SER A 598 11.63 -24.07 -8.62
CA SER A 598 12.18 -23.06 -9.55
C SER A 598 13.60 -23.38 -10.01
N LEU A 599 14.42 -23.99 -9.13
CA LEU A 599 15.76 -24.46 -9.49
C LEU A 599 15.73 -25.72 -10.36
N LEU A 600 14.92 -26.71 -9.99
CA LEU A 600 14.78 -27.96 -10.74
C LEU A 600 14.17 -27.73 -12.13
N LEU A 601 13.27 -26.74 -12.28
CA LEU A 601 12.66 -26.37 -13.56
C LEU A 601 13.63 -25.63 -14.49
N LEU A 602 14.54 -24.80 -13.98
CA LEU A 602 15.56 -24.14 -14.81
C LEU A 602 16.59 -25.11 -15.40
N ASP A 603 16.88 -26.21 -14.69
CA ASP A 603 17.82 -27.24 -15.13
C ASP A 603 17.18 -28.31 -16.03
N THR A 604 15.85 -28.46 -16.01
CA THR A 604 15.13 -29.48 -16.79
C THR A 604 14.60 -28.99 -18.15
N TYR A 605 14.44 -27.67 -18.35
CA TYR A 605 13.91 -27.11 -19.59
C TYR A 605 15.02 -26.55 -20.51
N GLY A 606 15.04 -27.03 -21.77
CA GLY A 606 15.96 -26.54 -22.81
C GLY A 606 15.68 -25.08 -23.20
N GLU A 607 16.70 -24.38 -23.71
CA GLU A 607 16.71 -22.92 -23.97
C GLU A 607 15.52 -22.40 -24.80
N SER A 608 14.89 -23.24 -25.60
CA SER A 608 13.74 -22.91 -26.45
C SER A 608 12.40 -22.77 -25.72
N SER A 609 12.34 -23.11 -24.43
CA SER A 609 11.10 -23.09 -23.63
C SER A 609 11.11 -22.05 -22.50
N LEU A 610 12.20 -21.29 -22.37
CA LEU A 610 12.33 -20.24 -21.38
C LEU A 610 11.56 -19.00 -21.85
N THR A 611 10.70 -18.46 -20.98
CA THR A 611 10.07 -17.16 -21.24
C THR A 611 11.14 -16.06 -21.30
N PRO A 612 10.89 -14.93 -21.98
CA PRO A 612 11.83 -13.81 -22.03
C PRO A 612 12.29 -13.30 -20.65
N SER A 613 11.42 -13.40 -19.62
CA SER A 613 11.76 -13.12 -18.22
C SER A 613 12.75 -14.13 -17.63
N MET A 614 12.61 -15.42 -17.95
CA MET A 614 13.56 -16.46 -17.55
C MET A 614 14.88 -16.38 -18.32
N ILE A 615 14.84 -15.98 -19.59
CA ILE A 615 16.03 -15.67 -20.39
C ILE A 615 16.72 -14.44 -19.81
N HIS A 616 15.97 -13.39 -19.46
CA HIS A 616 16.50 -12.22 -18.78
C HIS A 616 17.04 -12.57 -17.41
N GLN A 617 16.38 -13.38 -16.57
CA GLN A 617 16.96 -13.86 -15.30
C GLN A 617 18.18 -14.76 -15.47
N ARG A 618 18.24 -15.58 -16.52
CA ARG A 618 19.42 -16.39 -16.86
C ARG A 618 20.56 -15.52 -17.41
N THR A 619 20.25 -14.45 -18.13
CA THR A 619 21.21 -13.46 -18.67
C THR A 619 21.66 -12.48 -17.57
N PHE A 620 20.76 -12.07 -16.68
CA PHE A 620 21.04 -11.33 -15.44
C PHE A 620 21.88 -12.23 -14.53
N ARG A 621 21.51 -13.50 -14.34
CA ARG A 621 22.37 -14.50 -13.68
C ARG A 621 23.68 -14.71 -14.42
N SER A 622 23.80 -14.63 -15.75
CA SER A 622 25.09 -14.79 -16.43
C SER A 622 25.99 -13.54 -16.29
N ILE A 623 25.38 -12.36 -16.20
CA ILE A 623 26.02 -11.08 -15.86
C ILE A 623 26.46 -11.08 -14.38
N PHE A 624 25.62 -11.61 -13.49
CA PHE A 624 25.92 -11.80 -12.06
C PHE A 624 26.71 -13.08 -11.75
N LEU A 625 26.84 -14.05 -12.65
CA LEU A 625 27.77 -15.20 -12.51
C LEU A 625 29.22 -14.77 -12.75
N ARG A 626 29.43 -13.53 -13.22
CA ARG A 626 30.71 -12.83 -13.15
C ARG A 626 30.94 -12.11 -11.81
N VAL A 627 29.92 -12.06 -10.94
CA VAL A 627 29.98 -11.57 -9.56
C VAL A 627 29.81 -12.77 -8.62
N ASP A 628 30.91 -13.14 -7.98
CA ASP A 628 31.16 -14.43 -7.33
C ASP A 628 29.95 -15.23 -6.79
N ARG A 629 29.71 -16.41 -7.38
CA ARG A 629 28.92 -17.52 -6.82
C ARG A 629 29.33 -17.87 -5.38
N TRP A 630 30.59 -17.59 -5.04
CA TRP A 630 31.13 -17.71 -3.70
C TRP A 630 30.47 -16.76 -2.69
N ILE A 631 30.11 -15.53 -3.07
CA ILE A 631 29.46 -14.57 -2.17
C ILE A 631 28.05 -15.04 -1.82
N PHE A 632 27.29 -15.53 -2.80
CA PHE A 632 25.94 -16.05 -2.55
C PHE A 632 25.96 -17.34 -1.71
N ASP A 633 26.81 -18.30 -2.05
CA ASP A 633 26.98 -19.54 -1.27
C ASP A 633 27.52 -19.24 0.14
N ARG A 634 28.38 -18.23 0.28
CA ARG A 634 28.86 -17.71 1.56
C ARG A 634 27.73 -17.07 2.37
N CYS A 635 26.92 -16.18 1.80
CA CYS A 635 25.77 -15.58 2.48
C CYS A 635 24.76 -16.64 2.93
N LYS A 636 24.56 -17.70 2.13
CA LYS A 636 23.72 -18.85 2.49
C LYS A 636 24.30 -19.61 3.67
N VAL A 637 25.60 -19.92 3.66
CA VAL A 637 26.28 -20.58 4.79
C VAL A 637 26.30 -19.68 6.03
N GLU A 638 26.58 -18.40 5.89
CA GLU A 638 26.54 -17.40 6.96
C GLU A 638 25.13 -17.30 7.55
N LEU A 639 24.07 -17.29 6.72
CA LEU A 639 22.68 -17.38 7.19
C LEU A 639 22.44 -18.67 7.97
N TRP A 640 22.79 -19.84 7.42
CA TRP A 640 22.61 -21.12 8.12
C TRP A 640 23.35 -21.16 9.46
N LEU A 641 24.58 -20.64 9.52
CA LEU A 641 25.38 -20.53 10.74
C LEU A 641 24.77 -19.53 11.74
N LEU A 642 24.22 -18.41 11.26
CA LEU A 642 23.53 -17.43 12.09
C LEU A 642 22.26 -18.04 12.70
N LEU A 643 21.49 -18.79 11.92
CA LEU A 643 20.29 -19.50 12.38
C LEU A 643 20.64 -20.63 13.36
N ASP A 644 21.70 -21.38 13.11
CA ASP A 644 22.21 -22.39 14.05
C ASP A 644 22.68 -21.74 15.36
N THR A 645 23.37 -20.60 15.29
CA THR A 645 23.83 -19.86 16.47
C THR A 645 22.64 -19.43 17.33
N VAL A 646 21.57 -18.92 16.72
CA VAL A 646 20.35 -18.49 17.42
C VAL A 646 19.58 -19.67 18.01
N MET A 647 19.48 -20.78 17.29
CA MET A 647 18.88 -22.03 17.77
C MET A 647 19.68 -22.66 18.92
N MET A 648 20.99 -22.39 18.98
CA MET A 648 21.93 -22.96 19.95
C MET A 648 22.27 -22.01 21.11
N GLU A 649 22.00 -20.71 20.99
CA GLU A 649 21.98 -19.72 22.08
C GLU A 649 20.82 -20.01 23.03
N ARG A 650 20.94 -21.12 23.76
CA ARG A 650 20.13 -21.39 24.94
C ARG A 650 20.51 -20.35 26.00
N PRO A 651 19.55 -19.65 26.63
CA PRO A 651 19.86 -18.88 27.83
C PRO A 651 20.48 -19.84 28.85
N GLY A 652 21.62 -19.40 29.38
CA GLY A 652 22.65 -20.25 29.96
C GLY A 652 22.15 -21.38 30.85
N ARG A 653 22.73 -22.57 30.62
CA ARG A 653 22.89 -23.62 31.63
C ARG A 653 23.20 -22.95 32.96
N GLU A 654 22.29 -23.04 33.92
CA GLU A 654 22.55 -22.81 35.33
C GLU A 654 23.90 -23.44 35.65
N LYS A 655 24.88 -22.60 35.99
CA LYS A 655 26.07 -23.05 36.68
C LYS A 655 25.55 -23.70 37.95
N ARG A 656 25.45 -25.04 37.94
CA ARG A 656 25.40 -25.84 39.16
C ARG A 656 26.51 -25.31 40.04
N SER A 657 26.11 -24.63 41.12
CA SER A 657 27.00 -24.33 42.20
C SER A 657 27.47 -25.67 42.75
N GLU A 658 28.66 -26.08 42.33
CA GLU A 658 29.38 -27.13 43.03
C GLU A 658 29.60 -26.62 44.46
N GLY A 659 28.81 -27.17 45.38
CA GLY A 659 29.01 -27.04 46.80
C GLY A 659 30.37 -27.62 47.17
N SER A 660 31.39 -26.78 47.18
CA SER A 660 32.64 -27.05 47.89
C SER A 660 32.45 -26.64 49.34
N GLY A 661 32.13 -27.64 50.17
CA GLY A 661 32.18 -27.53 51.62
C GLY A 661 33.62 -27.30 52.08
N GLY A 662 33.92 -26.08 52.51
CA GLY A 662 35.19 -25.68 53.10
C GLY A 662 35.00 -25.12 54.50
N SER A 663 35.04 -26.02 55.49
CA SER A 663 35.22 -25.67 56.90
C SER A 663 36.56 -24.95 57.12
N LYS A 664 36.55 -23.79 57.80
CA LYS A 664 37.54 -23.44 58.83
C LYS A 664 37.18 -22.15 59.58
N ASN A 665 36.91 -22.34 60.87
CA ASN A 665 37.06 -21.33 61.92
C ASN A 665 38.50 -20.82 62.00
N GLY A 666 38.66 -19.54 62.35
CA GLY A 666 39.82 -19.08 63.12
C GLY A 666 40.36 -17.68 62.80
N GLY A 667 39.88 -16.68 63.54
CA GLY A 667 40.75 -15.79 64.32
C GLY A 667 41.49 -14.61 63.68
N SER A 668 41.06 -13.41 64.12
CA SER A 668 41.91 -12.36 64.72
C SER A 668 42.65 -11.32 63.84
N VAL A 669 42.17 -10.06 63.99
CA VAL A 669 42.93 -8.83 64.33
C VAL A 669 43.69 -8.04 63.25
N ALA A 670 43.44 -6.72 63.33
CA ALA A 670 44.29 -5.55 63.01
C ALA A 670 44.01 -4.76 61.71
N SER A 671 43.34 -3.62 61.94
CA SER A 671 43.70 -2.25 61.54
C SER A 671 44.28 -1.95 60.15
N GLY A 672 43.70 -0.93 59.50
CA GLY A 672 44.52 0.02 58.74
C GLY A 672 43.80 0.84 57.66
N VAL A 673 43.44 2.07 58.02
CA VAL A 673 43.71 3.31 57.25
C VAL A 673 43.00 3.51 55.89
N SER A 674 42.09 4.49 55.89
CA SER A 674 41.58 5.25 54.72
C SER A 674 42.70 6.06 54.03
N PRO A 675 42.51 6.56 52.80
CA PRO A 675 41.89 7.88 52.73
C PRO A 675 40.93 8.11 51.55
N SER A 676 40.02 9.03 51.83
CA SER A 676 39.22 9.83 50.92
C SER A 676 40.05 10.63 49.92
N VAL A 677 39.55 10.77 48.69
CA VAL A 677 39.79 11.98 47.88
C VAL A 677 38.44 12.47 47.36
N VAL A 678 38.14 13.70 47.74
CA VAL A 678 37.08 14.58 47.24
C VAL A 678 37.78 15.58 46.32
N ASP A 679 37.28 15.76 45.11
CA ASP A 679 37.34 17.01 44.33
C ASP A 679 36.46 16.78 43.08
N GLY A 680 35.59 17.67 42.62
CA GLY A 680 35.49 19.10 42.88
C GLY A 680 35.51 19.86 41.55
N MET A 681 34.32 20.19 41.04
CA MET A 681 33.95 21.46 40.39
C MET A 681 34.58 21.91 39.05
N MET A 682 33.69 22.38 38.15
CA MET A 682 33.70 23.59 37.27
C MET A 682 33.04 23.25 35.92
N MET A 683 31.80 23.66 35.60
CA MET A 683 31.31 25.01 35.23
C MET A 683 32.20 25.75 34.22
N MET A 684 31.75 25.80 32.96
CA MET A 684 31.95 26.95 32.07
C MET A 684 30.73 27.14 31.18
N GLU A 685 30.01 28.23 31.46
CA GLU A 685 29.09 28.91 30.56
C GLU A 685 29.87 29.78 29.55
N GLY A 686 29.24 29.99 28.40
CA GLY A 686 29.35 31.23 27.62
C GLY A 686 30.30 31.18 26.42
N VAL A 687 29.77 31.44 25.22
CA VAL A 687 29.97 32.72 24.51
C VAL A 687 29.00 32.80 23.32
N THR A 688 28.24 33.89 23.31
CA THR A 688 27.44 34.44 22.22
C THR A 688 28.34 35.09 21.17
N MET A 689 27.99 34.96 19.89
CA MET A 689 28.49 35.83 18.82
C MET A 689 27.30 36.33 18.00
N THR A 690 27.11 37.65 18.05
CA THR A 690 26.22 38.45 17.19
C THR A 690 27.08 39.41 16.35
N SER A 691 26.48 39.94 15.28
CA SER A 691 26.98 40.93 14.28
C SER A 691 27.62 40.31 13.01
N GLY A 692 27.28 40.73 11.79
CA GLY A 692 26.49 41.86 11.31
C GLY A 692 26.18 41.75 9.79
N PRO A 693 25.53 42.78 9.19
CA PRO A 693 24.91 42.68 7.86
C PRO A 693 25.85 43.14 6.72
N GLY A 694 25.77 42.44 5.58
CA GLY A 694 26.56 42.71 4.37
C GLY A 694 25.71 43.13 3.18
N LEU A 695 25.87 44.41 2.82
CA LEU A 695 25.43 45.20 1.66
C LEU A 695 25.19 44.50 0.31
N SER A 696 24.16 45.01 -0.38
CA SER A 696 23.86 44.91 -1.81
C SER A 696 24.94 45.52 -2.72
N PRO A 697 24.89 45.21 -4.03
CA PRO A 697 25.02 46.29 -5.01
C PRO A 697 23.91 46.29 -6.06
N LEU A 698 23.47 47.51 -6.35
CA LEU A 698 22.72 47.92 -7.54
C LEU A 698 23.48 47.57 -8.82
N GLY A 699 22.73 47.19 -9.85
CA GLY A 699 23.16 47.14 -11.23
C GLY A 699 22.02 47.56 -12.15
N ASP A 700 21.91 48.86 -12.39
CA ASP A 700 21.17 49.42 -13.53
C ASP A 700 21.95 49.14 -14.82
N SER A 701 21.28 48.62 -15.85
CA SER A 701 21.61 48.95 -17.24
C SER A 701 20.41 48.70 -18.15
N ALA A 702 19.95 49.79 -18.75
CA ALA A 702 19.00 49.81 -19.85
C ALA A 702 19.67 49.42 -21.17
N THR A 703 19.01 48.57 -21.95
CA THR A 703 18.75 48.67 -23.40
C THR A 703 17.62 47.71 -23.75
#